data_AF-A6TVJ6-F1
#
_entry.id   AF-A6TVJ6-F1
#
_cell.length_a   1.000
_cell.length_b   1.000
_cell.length_c   1.000
_cell.angle_alpha   90.00
_cell.angle_beta   90.00
_cell.angle_gamma   90.00
#
_symmetry.space_group_name_H-M   'P 1'
#
loop_
_entity.id
_entity.type
_entity.pdbx_description
1 polymer ?
#
loop_
_entity_poly.entity_id
_entity_poly.type
_entity_poly.pdbx_seq_one_letter_code
_entity_poly.pdbx_strand_id
1 'polypeptide(L)'
;MRERLRLAPEKLTSPCLLSTFDFETTAELRPLEGIIGQNRAVEALTFGLKVRKKGYNIYIAGLSGTGRSSYANSIGKTFAKEMRAPNDWAYVYNFKSPDRPKALAMEAGTGKQFEKDIENMIDQLKQKIPLAFEGTEYETKRNAIYRRFQDENQKIVEELNKISKEYGFIFKDSEQGLMTVPLKEGRPMSQEEYESLAHEEIEALQKKSSQLNIETMSILTQIKAQEEKLRKVLKELDEEIGYKVVNHLINKLLKRYSDKDKIKAYLNDIEENIVEHIERFKTDEKDDHKNPNNRLLMGAPKNDDAFFNRYKVNLFVDNNECTCGPIVNETNPTFSNLLGTIEYRNEMGVLKTDFTQIKQGSLHMANGGFLILDAKEILSQPFGWETLKRALKTGEINIENLNKQMGYVVTSTLKPEPIPLELKVILIGDLNSYYLLYQLDEDFKKLFKIMADFDVEMPRNQDHIKRMGQFIATHCKKEGLKDFHKTAVARIIEYSSRLADHQEKLSARFNQIVEILYEADLWATESNQDIVLKEHVEKAIQMKVYRNNKYEEKLNEMFEERSLLLDVSGKKIGQINGLVVMGTGEYQFGKPSRITVSTYKGKSGIINIEREVKKSGSIHDKGVLILSGYLGYKYAQRKRLSLSVSISFEQNYSMIDGDSASSTELYAILSSIAEVPIKQNLAVTGSINQKGEIQPIGGINEKIEGFFDICKLKGLTGDQGVIMPQQNVTNLMLKEEVIQAVKEEQFHIYSICHVDEGIQLLTDFSIEEIDKRMMKKLDSVEEETEN
;
A
#
# COMPACT_ATOMS: atom_id res chain seq x y z
N MET A 1 23.06 -46.41 30.97
CA MET A 1 21.86 -45.66 30.50
C MET A 1 22.09 -44.15 30.50
N ARG A 2 22.42 -43.53 31.65
CA ARG A 2 22.70 -42.08 31.75
C ARG A 2 23.69 -41.55 30.69
N GLU A 3 24.83 -42.21 30.52
CA GLU A 3 25.82 -41.81 29.51
C GLU A 3 25.30 -41.91 28.08
N ARG A 4 24.42 -42.88 27.77
CA ARG A 4 23.83 -43.06 26.43
C ARG A 4 22.87 -41.92 26.08
N LEU A 5 22.15 -41.39 27.07
CA LEU A 5 21.14 -40.35 26.89
C LEU A 5 21.73 -38.94 27.00
N ARG A 6 22.93 -38.79 27.56
CA ARG A 6 23.64 -37.51 27.68
C ARG A 6 24.11 -37.03 26.31
N LEU A 7 23.84 -35.77 26.00
CA LEU A 7 24.32 -35.13 24.77
C LEU A 7 25.78 -34.67 24.94
N ALA A 8 26.57 -34.90 23.89
CA ALA A 8 27.93 -34.37 23.80
C ALA A 8 27.90 -32.87 23.47
N PRO A 9 28.88 -32.07 23.93
CA PRO A 9 28.92 -30.62 23.70
C PRO A 9 28.79 -30.22 22.23
N GLU A 10 29.31 -31.02 21.30
CA GLU A 10 29.28 -30.74 19.86
C GLU A 10 27.87 -30.79 19.26
N LYS A 11 26.90 -31.41 19.96
CA LYS A 11 25.49 -31.47 19.53
C LYS A 11 24.65 -30.29 20.02
N LEU A 12 25.21 -29.42 20.85
CA LEU A 12 24.47 -28.35 21.54
C LEU A 12 24.37 -27.04 20.73
N THR A 13 25.09 -26.96 19.62
CA THR A 13 25.12 -25.82 18.70
C THR A 13 25.63 -26.28 17.34
N SER A 14 25.62 -25.38 16.36
CA SER A 14 26.20 -25.61 15.03
C SER A 14 27.18 -24.49 14.67
N PRO A 15 28.48 -24.63 15.01
CA PRO A 15 29.47 -23.58 14.78
C PRO A 15 29.75 -23.42 13.28
N CYS A 16 30.05 -22.19 12.86
CA CYS A 16 30.40 -21.90 11.47
C CYS A 16 31.91 -21.97 11.28
N LEU A 17 32.39 -23.00 10.58
CA LEU A 17 33.82 -23.22 10.34
C LEU A 17 34.41 -22.10 9.48
N LEU A 18 35.51 -21.49 9.94
CA LEU A 18 36.19 -20.40 9.22
C LEU A 18 36.76 -20.82 7.86
N SER A 19 37.08 -22.12 7.70
CA SER A 19 37.53 -22.71 6.43
C SER A 19 36.47 -22.69 5.33
N THR A 20 35.23 -22.29 5.65
CA THR A 20 34.14 -22.14 4.67
C THR A 20 34.27 -20.83 3.86
N PHE A 21 35.11 -19.89 4.32
CA PHE A 21 35.27 -18.59 3.68
C PHE A 21 36.60 -18.49 2.93
N ASP A 22 36.52 -18.11 1.66
CA ASP A 22 37.68 -17.85 0.79
C ASP A 22 38.16 -16.39 0.85
N PHE A 23 37.73 -15.61 1.84
CA PHE A 23 38.04 -14.19 2.01
C PHE A 23 38.46 -13.89 3.46
N GLU A 24 39.21 -12.82 3.65
CA GLU A 24 39.56 -12.30 4.99
C GLU A 24 38.50 -11.31 5.47
N THR A 25 38.11 -10.37 4.61
CA THR A 25 37.11 -9.33 4.92
C THR A 25 36.02 -9.22 3.85
N THR A 26 34.87 -8.65 4.23
CA THR A 26 33.76 -8.38 3.30
C THR A 26 34.11 -7.41 2.16
N ALA A 27 35.22 -6.68 2.26
CA ALA A 27 35.71 -5.79 1.21
C ALA A 27 35.98 -6.55 -0.10
N GLU A 28 36.45 -7.80 0.02
CA GLU A 28 36.78 -8.71 -1.07
C GLU A 28 35.54 -9.28 -1.77
N LEU A 29 34.37 -9.17 -1.15
CA LEU A 29 33.12 -9.72 -1.67
C LEU A 29 32.43 -8.74 -2.63
N ARG A 30 31.90 -9.31 -3.71
CA ARG A 30 30.94 -8.62 -4.56
C ARG A 30 29.60 -8.51 -3.84
N PRO A 31 28.92 -7.34 -3.89
CA PRO A 31 27.58 -7.18 -3.35
C PRO A 31 26.62 -8.23 -3.90
N LEU A 32 25.66 -8.60 -3.08
CA LEU A 32 24.60 -9.52 -3.44
C LEU A 32 23.67 -8.87 -4.46
N GLU A 33 23.47 -9.55 -5.58
CA GLU A 33 22.40 -9.25 -6.52
C GLU A 33 21.18 -10.13 -6.20
N GLY A 34 20.05 -9.51 -5.86
CA GLY A 34 18.79 -10.19 -5.56
C GLY A 34 18.55 -10.49 -4.08
N ILE A 35 17.97 -11.66 -3.79
CA ILE A 35 17.59 -12.10 -2.43
C ILE A 35 18.13 -13.50 -2.15
N ILE A 36 18.34 -13.83 -0.87
CA ILE A 36 18.87 -15.11 -0.41
C ILE A 36 17.72 -16.01 0.07
N GLY A 37 17.74 -17.29 -0.29
CA GLY A 37 16.90 -18.31 0.33
C GLY A 37 15.42 -18.31 -0.08
N GLN A 38 14.99 -17.36 -0.93
CA GLN A 38 13.57 -17.16 -1.28
C GLN A 38 13.18 -17.71 -2.66
N ASN A 39 13.73 -18.86 -3.05
CA ASN A 39 13.61 -19.39 -4.43
C ASN A 39 12.16 -19.48 -4.93
N ARG A 40 11.25 -20.03 -4.10
CA ARG A 40 9.82 -20.15 -4.47
C ARG A 40 9.16 -18.79 -4.68
N ALA A 41 9.42 -17.83 -3.79
CA ALA A 41 8.88 -16.47 -3.89
C ALA A 41 9.40 -15.76 -5.14
N VAL A 42 10.70 -15.90 -5.41
CA VAL A 42 11.39 -15.35 -6.58
C VAL A 42 10.80 -15.91 -7.87
N GLU A 43 10.62 -17.23 -7.97
CA GLU A 43 10.02 -17.87 -9.15
C GLU A 43 8.57 -17.41 -9.37
N ALA A 44 7.75 -17.39 -8.33
CA ALA A 44 6.36 -16.95 -8.40
C ALA A 44 6.25 -15.48 -8.83
N LEU A 45 7.07 -14.60 -8.25
CA LEU A 45 7.12 -13.18 -8.59
C LEU A 45 7.60 -12.97 -10.03
N THR A 46 8.68 -13.64 -10.44
CA THR A 46 9.21 -13.60 -11.81
C THR A 46 8.15 -14.06 -12.82
N PHE A 47 7.44 -15.15 -12.54
CA PHE A 47 6.35 -15.64 -13.37
C PHE A 47 5.21 -14.60 -13.44
N GLY A 48 4.76 -14.07 -12.31
CA GLY A 48 3.69 -13.08 -12.25
C GLY A 48 4.01 -11.79 -13.01
N LEU A 49 5.27 -11.34 -12.98
CA LEU A 49 5.73 -10.15 -13.70
C LEU A 49 5.78 -10.37 -15.22
N LYS A 50 6.10 -11.60 -15.67
CA LYS A 50 6.09 -11.98 -17.10
C LYS A 50 4.67 -12.08 -17.68
N VAL A 51 3.66 -12.45 -16.88
CA VAL A 51 2.29 -12.64 -17.38
C VAL A 51 1.57 -11.29 -17.54
N ARG A 52 1.37 -10.82 -18.77
CA ARG A 52 0.66 -9.56 -19.09
C ARG A 52 -0.87 -9.69 -19.24
N LYS A 53 -1.49 -10.71 -18.65
CA LYS A 53 -2.95 -10.95 -18.74
C LYS A 53 -3.71 -10.31 -17.57
N LYS A 54 -4.96 -9.90 -17.83
CA LYS A 54 -5.88 -9.38 -16.80
C LYS A 54 -6.06 -10.39 -15.66
N GLY A 55 -6.09 -9.89 -14.43
CA GLY A 55 -6.26 -10.68 -13.21
C GLY A 55 -5.05 -11.48 -12.74
N TYR A 56 -3.89 -11.29 -13.35
CA TYR A 56 -2.61 -11.85 -12.87
C TYR A 56 -1.83 -10.80 -12.08
N ASN A 57 -2.48 -10.10 -11.14
CA ASN A 57 -1.77 -9.28 -10.17
C ASN A 57 -1.13 -10.18 -9.10
N ILE A 58 -0.19 -9.60 -8.35
CA ILE A 58 0.68 -10.34 -7.45
C ILE A 58 0.40 -9.91 -6.03
N TYR A 59 0.28 -10.89 -5.14
CA TYR A 59 0.32 -10.68 -3.70
C TYR A 59 1.60 -11.30 -3.16
N ILE A 60 2.41 -10.49 -2.48
CA ILE A 60 3.62 -10.92 -1.79
C ILE A 60 3.27 -11.11 -0.32
N ALA A 61 3.30 -12.36 0.13
CA ALA A 61 3.08 -12.75 1.51
C ALA A 61 4.42 -12.95 2.22
N GLY A 62 4.49 -12.65 3.52
CA GLY A 62 5.67 -12.95 4.35
C GLY A 62 5.72 -12.10 5.61
N LEU A 63 6.56 -12.46 6.57
CA LEU A 63 6.76 -11.67 7.77
C LEU A 63 7.48 -10.34 7.44
N SER A 64 7.24 -9.30 8.24
CA SER A 64 8.05 -8.08 8.16
C SER A 64 9.54 -8.38 8.36
N GLY A 65 10.40 -7.68 7.63
CA GLY A 65 11.86 -7.88 7.73
C GLY A 65 12.45 -9.02 6.89
N THR A 66 11.64 -9.74 6.11
CA THR A 66 12.09 -10.80 5.17
C THR A 66 12.67 -10.27 3.84
N GLY A 67 12.76 -8.95 3.67
CA GLY A 67 13.24 -8.32 2.43
C GLY A 67 12.22 -8.24 1.30
N ARG A 68 10.95 -8.62 1.55
CA ARG A 68 9.83 -8.62 0.58
C ARG A 68 9.69 -7.31 -0.22
N SER A 69 9.67 -6.15 0.45
CA SER A 69 9.47 -4.85 -0.20
C SER A 69 10.70 -4.40 -0.99
N SER A 70 11.90 -4.61 -0.45
CA SER A 70 13.15 -4.29 -1.13
C SER A 70 13.31 -5.14 -2.40
N TYR A 71 12.98 -6.43 -2.31
CA TYR A 71 13.06 -7.33 -3.45
C TYR A 71 12.00 -7.02 -4.52
N ALA A 72 10.74 -6.79 -4.13
CA ALA A 72 9.67 -6.39 -5.05
C ALA A 72 10.04 -5.14 -5.88
N ASN A 73 10.65 -4.16 -5.24
CA ASN A 73 11.16 -2.96 -5.90
C ASN A 73 12.32 -3.26 -6.85
N SER A 74 13.31 -4.03 -6.40
CA SER A 74 14.49 -4.39 -7.19
C SER A 74 14.13 -5.18 -8.46
N ILE A 75 13.32 -6.23 -8.31
CA ILE A 75 12.89 -7.05 -9.45
C ILE A 75 11.92 -6.28 -10.34
N GLY A 76 11.02 -5.47 -9.76
CA GLY A 76 10.17 -4.56 -10.51
C GLY A 76 10.99 -3.63 -11.41
N LYS A 77 12.06 -3.01 -10.88
CA LYS A 77 12.99 -2.15 -11.64
C LYS A 77 13.66 -2.89 -12.79
N THR A 78 14.04 -4.14 -12.57
CA THR A 78 14.67 -4.97 -13.61
C THR A 78 13.69 -5.22 -14.76
N PHE A 79 12.46 -5.64 -14.46
CA PHE A 79 11.44 -5.87 -15.48
C PHE A 79 10.95 -4.58 -16.15
N ALA A 80 10.85 -3.49 -15.40
CA ALA A 80 10.42 -2.19 -15.91
C ALA A 80 11.37 -1.67 -17.00
N LYS A 81 12.68 -1.88 -16.84
CA LYS A 81 13.71 -1.52 -17.85
C LYS A 81 13.52 -2.19 -19.21
N GLU A 82 12.91 -3.37 -19.24
CA GLU A 82 12.61 -4.09 -20.48
C GLU A 82 11.28 -3.64 -21.14
N MET A 83 10.50 -2.81 -20.44
CA MET A 83 9.23 -2.28 -20.94
C MET A 83 9.44 -1.00 -21.75
N ARG A 84 8.55 -0.76 -22.72
CA ARG A 84 8.50 0.50 -23.47
C ARG A 84 8.03 1.65 -22.56
N ALA A 85 8.51 2.86 -22.85
CA ALA A 85 7.99 4.06 -22.21
C ALA A 85 6.47 4.19 -22.47
N PRO A 86 5.67 4.51 -21.44
CA PRO A 86 4.23 4.71 -21.60
C PRO A 86 3.92 5.99 -22.39
N ASN A 87 2.70 6.07 -22.91
CA ASN A 87 2.21 7.25 -23.63
C ASN A 87 2.09 8.48 -22.70
N ASP A 88 2.32 9.66 -23.25
CA ASP A 88 1.88 10.91 -22.65
C ASP A 88 0.34 11.00 -22.73
N TRP A 89 -0.28 11.60 -21.72
CA TRP A 89 -1.71 11.82 -21.69
C TRP A 89 -2.00 13.31 -21.48
N ALA A 90 -2.93 13.85 -22.26
CA ALA A 90 -3.43 15.19 -22.05
C ALA A 90 -4.96 15.22 -22.00
N TYR A 91 -5.50 16.02 -21.09
CA TYR A 91 -6.90 16.41 -21.13
C TYR A 91 -7.06 17.70 -21.91
N VAL A 92 -8.01 17.69 -22.86
CA VAL A 92 -8.36 18.86 -23.66
C VAL A 92 -9.84 19.18 -23.50
N TYR A 93 -10.19 20.43 -23.76
CA TYR A 93 -11.58 20.86 -23.74
C TYR A 93 -12.41 20.13 -24.80
N ASN A 94 -13.64 19.79 -24.43
CA ASN A 94 -14.60 19.19 -25.35
C ASN A 94 -15.64 20.23 -25.75
N PHE A 95 -15.50 20.79 -26.95
CA PHE A 95 -16.36 21.85 -27.47
C PHE A 95 -17.83 21.45 -27.57
N LYS A 96 -18.13 20.15 -27.72
CA LYS A 96 -19.50 19.61 -27.82
C LYS A 96 -20.10 19.31 -26.45
N SER A 97 -19.28 18.99 -25.46
CA SER A 97 -19.71 18.70 -24.09
C SER A 97 -18.67 19.20 -23.08
N PRO A 98 -18.73 20.50 -22.71
CA PRO A 98 -17.73 21.15 -21.85
C PRO A 98 -17.43 20.47 -20.51
N ASP A 99 -18.42 19.77 -19.96
CA ASP A 99 -18.32 19.03 -18.70
C ASP A 99 -17.56 17.71 -18.85
N ARG A 100 -17.23 17.28 -20.08
CA ARG A 100 -16.56 16.02 -20.40
C ARG A 100 -15.26 16.22 -21.18
N PRO A 101 -14.17 16.64 -20.52
CA PRO A 101 -12.86 16.76 -21.15
C PRO A 101 -12.42 15.47 -21.87
N LYS A 102 -11.84 15.60 -23.07
CA LYS A 102 -11.38 14.46 -23.88
C LYS A 102 -9.94 14.10 -23.50
N ALA A 103 -9.64 12.80 -23.49
CA ALA A 103 -8.30 12.29 -23.22
C ALA A 103 -7.56 11.97 -24.52
N LEU A 104 -6.40 12.60 -24.72
CA LEU A 104 -5.54 12.39 -25.89
C LEU A 104 -4.27 11.63 -25.48
N ALA A 105 -4.01 10.51 -26.17
CA ALA A 105 -2.80 9.71 -25.98
C ALA A 105 -1.72 10.10 -27.00
N MET A 106 -0.54 10.45 -26.52
CA MET A 106 0.61 10.87 -27.32
C MET A 106 1.80 9.93 -27.06
N GLU A 107 2.73 9.81 -28.00
CA GLU A 107 3.93 9.01 -27.71
C GLU A 107 4.76 9.75 -26.64
N ALA A 108 5.57 9.03 -25.87
CA ALA A 108 6.39 9.65 -24.82
C ALA A 108 7.19 10.84 -25.35
N GLY A 109 7.08 12.00 -24.69
CA GLY A 109 7.74 13.25 -25.06
C GLY A 109 7.03 14.12 -26.10
N THR A 110 6.05 13.58 -26.84
CA THR A 110 5.28 14.41 -27.80
C THR A 110 4.21 15.27 -27.13
N GLY A 111 3.79 14.98 -25.90
CA GLY A 111 2.77 15.75 -25.18
C GLY A 111 3.19 17.19 -24.94
N LYS A 112 4.41 17.39 -24.46
CA LYS A 112 4.99 18.73 -24.21
C LYS A 112 5.16 19.54 -25.50
N GLN A 113 5.50 18.87 -26.60
CA GLN A 113 5.58 19.52 -27.90
C GLN A 113 4.19 19.93 -28.40
N PHE A 114 3.18 19.08 -28.21
CA PHE A 114 1.80 19.34 -28.61
C PHE A 114 1.19 20.52 -27.85
N GLU A 115 1.37 20.57 -26.52
CA GLU A 115 0.95 21.70 -25.69
C GLU A 115 1.52 23.03 -26.22
N LYS A 116 2.84 23.08 -26.45
CA LYS A 116 3.51 24.27 -27.01
C LYS A 116 3.05 24.60 -28.42
N ASP A 117 2.83 23.60 -29.27
CA ASP A 117 2.38 23.82 -30.64
C ASP A 117 0.99 24.46 -30.69
N ILE A 118 0.07 24.04 -29.80
CA ILE A 118 -1.26 24.62 -29.67
C ILE A 118 -1.19 26.04 -29.10
N GLU A 119 -0.39 26.27 -28.05
CA GLU A 119 -0.19 27.62 -27.47
C GLU A 119 0.34 28.60 -28.53
N ASN A 120 1.41 28.23 -29.23
CA ASN A 120 1.99 29.03 -30.31
C ASN A 120 1.01 29.26 -31.49
N MET A 121 0.13 28.30 -31.77
CA MET A 121 -0.89 28.47 -32.80
C MET A 121 -1.91 29.52 -32.38
N ILE A 122 -2.42 29.46 -31.14
CA ILE A 122 -3.39 30.43 -30.62
C ILE A 122 -2.78 31.83 -30.59
N ASP A 123 -1.53 31.99 -30.14
CA ASP A 123 -0.83 33.28 -30.14
C ASP A 123 -0.64 33.84 -31.55
N GLN A 124 -0.30 32.98 -32.52
CA GLN A 124 -0.23 33.39 -33.92
C GLN A 124 -1.59 33.80 -34.48
N LEU A 125 -2.68 33.13 -34.09
CA LEU A 125 -4.03 33.48 -34.52
C LEU A 125 -4.47 34.83 -33.94
N LYS A 126 -4.18 35.09 -32.66
CA LYS A 126 -4.43 36.40 -32.03
C LYS A 126 -3.75 37.56 -32.76
N GLN A 127 -2.61 37.31 -33.42
CA GLN A 127 -1.89 38.32 -34.19
C GLN A 127 -2.30 38.39 -35.67
N LYS A 128 -2.49 37.24 -36.33
CA LYS A 128 -2.74 37.16 -37.78
C LYS A 128 -4.18 37.44 -38.16
N ILE A 129 -5.14 37.10 -37.30
CA ILE A 129 -6.56 37.32 -37.58
C ILE A 129 -6.85 38.83 -37.69
N PRO A 130 -6.46 39.71 -36.74
CA PRO A 130 -6.66 41.16 -36.89
C PRO A 130 -6.05 41.71 -38.18
N LEU A 131 -4.81 41.32 -38.51
CA LEU A 131 -4.13 41.74 -39.74
C LEU A 131 -4.85 41.32 -41.03
N ALA A 132 -5.51 40.14 -41.04
CA ALA A 132 -6.29 39.70 -42.19
C ALA A 132 -7.55 40.54 -42.38
N PHE A 133 -8.13 41.06 -41.29
CA PHE A 133 -9.27 41.99 -41.32
C PHE A 133 -8.88 43.43 -41.65
N GLU A 134 -7.60 43.79 -41.56
CA GLU A 134 -7.05 45.06 -42.10
C GLU A 134 -6.63 44.94 -43.58
N GLY A 135 -6.70 43.74 -44.16
CA GLY A 135 -6.27 43.48 -45.53
C GLY A 135 -7.18 44.10 -46.59
N THR A 136 -6.57 44.52 -47.70
CA THR A 136 -7.28 45.13 -48.86
C THR A 136 -8.34 44.21 -49.46
N GLU A 137 -8.16 42.89 -49.41
CA GLU A 137 -9.15 41.92 -49.90
C GLU A 137 -10.44 41.96 -49.06
N TYR A 138 -10.33 41.99 -47.73
CA TYR A 138 -11.48 42.04 -46.84
C TYR A 138 -12.20 43.38 -46.97
N GLU A 139 -11.49 44.51 -46.98
CA GLU A 139 -12.10 45.83 -47.16
C GLU A 139 -12.86 45.93 -48.48
N THR A 140 -12.30 45.41 -49.58
CA THR A 140 -12.94 45.44 -50.90
C THR A 140 -14.23 44.62 -50.91
N LYS A 141 -14.19 43.39 -50.39
CA LYS A 141 -15.38 42.52 -50.30
C LYS A 141 -16.43 43.10 -49.35
N ARG A 142 -16.03 43.61 -48.19
CA ARG A 142 -16.91 44.26 -47.21
C ARG A 142 -17.62 45.46 -47.81
N ASN A 143 -16.87 46.35 -48.48
CA ASN A 143 -17.44 47.54 -49.12
C ASN A 143 -18.39 47.19 -50.28
N ALA A 144 -18.10 46.13 -51.04
CA ALA A 144 -19.00 45.64 -52.08
C ALA A 144 -20.33 45.12 -51.51
N ILE A 145 -20.28 44.40 -50.38
CA ILE A 145 -21.47 43.93 -49.66
C ILE A 145 -22.28 45.13 -49.14
N TYR A 146 -21.63 46.09 -48.48
CA TYR A 146 -22.31 47.30 -48.01
C TYR A 146 -23.00 48.07 -49.14
N ARG A 147 -22.31 48.28 -50.28
CA ARG A 147 -22.91 48.97 -51.45
C ARG A 147 -24.12 48.23 -51.99
N ARG A 148 -24.04 46.90 -52.13
CA ARG A 148 -25.16 46.08 -52.61
C ARG A 148 -26.39 46.22 -51.70
N PHE A 149 -26.22 46.10 -50.39
CA PHE A 149 -27.33 46.22 -49.44
C PHE A 149 -27.84 47.66 -49.32
N GLN A 150 -26.96 48.67 -49.50
CA GLN A 150 -27.36 50.07 -49.56
C GLN A 150 -28.25 50.34 -50.80
N ASP A 151 -27.88 49.81 -51.97
CA ASP A 151 -28.68 49.92 -53.20
C ASP A 151 -30.03 49.18 -53.08
N GLU A 152 -30.05 48.01 -52.42
CA GLU A 152 -31.28 47.26 -52.15
C GLU A 152 -32.19 48.00 -51.14
N ASN A 153 -31.62 48.53 -50.05
CA ASN A 153 -32.35 49.32 -49.06
C ASN A 153 -32.91 50.62 -49.67
N GLN A 154 -32.16 51.29 -50.54
CA GLN A 154 -32.61 52.52 -51.19
C GLN A 154 -33.85 52.28 -52.06
N LYS A 155 -33.93 51.15 -52.78
CA LYS A 155 -35.14 50.77 -53.54
C LYS A 155 -36.35 50.53 -52.64
N ILE A 156 -36.13 49.88 -51.49
CA ILE A 156 -37.19 49.61 -50.51
C ILE A 156 -37.69 50.94 -49.89
N VAL A 157 -36.77 51.86 -49.58
CA VAL A 157 -37.11 53.21 -49.06
C VAL A 157 -37.80 54.07 -50.12
N GLU A 158 -37.45 53.94 -51.40
CA GLU A 158 -38.15 54.60 -52.50
C GLU A 158 -39.60 54.09 -52.66
N GLU A 159 -39.82 52.79 -52.52
CA GLU A 159 -41.15 52.17 -52.51
C GLU A 159 -41.97 52.61 -51.28
N LEU A 160 -41.35 52.58 -50.10
CA LEU A 160 -41.91 53.10 -48.85
C LEU A 160 -42.36 54.56 -48.99
N ASN A 161 -41.52 55.40 -49.61
CA ASN A 161 -41.79 56.82 -49.85
C ASN A 161 -42.85 57.08 -50.93
N LYS A 162 -43.03 56.14 -51.87
CA LYS A 162 -44.10 56.23 -52.88
C LYS A 162 -45.47 56.03 -52.23
N ILE A 163 -45.59 55.01 -51.39
CA ILE A 163 -46.82 54.73 -50.63
C ILE A 163 -47.08 55.83 -49.60
N SER A 164 -46.07 56.26 -48.86
CA SER A 164 -46.24 57.29 -47.82
C SER A 164 -46.71 58.64 -48.39
N LYS A 165 -46.31 58.99 -49.62
CA LYS A 165 -46.74 60.23 -50.29
C LYS A 165 -48.24 60.26 -50.57
N GLU A 166 -48.88 59.11 -50.85
CA GLU A 166 -50.33 59.02 -51.03
C GLU A 166 -51.10 59.34 -49.73
N TYR A 167 -50.47 59.07 -48.58
CA TYR A 167 -50.97 59.41 -47.24
C TYR A 167 -50.54 60.80 -46.75
N GLY A 168 -49.72 61.53 -47.51
CA GLY A 168 -49.21 62.85 -47.15
C GLY A 168 -47.99 62.82 -46.20
N PHE A 169 -47.17 61.78 -46.24
CA PHE A 169 -45.97 61.61 -45.42
C PHE A 169 -44.75 61.23 -46.27
N ILE A 170 -43.55 61.44 -45.73
CA ILE A 170 -42.29 60.91 -46.27
C ILE A 170 -41.45 60.33 -45.13
N PHE A 171 -40.74 59.25 -45.38
CA PHE A 171 -39.75 58.71 -44.47
C PHE A 171 -38.39 59.36 -44.72
N LYS A 172 -37.74 59.80 -43.64
CA LYS A 172 -36.42 60.44 -43.68
C LYS A 172 -35.50 59.78 -42.67
N ASP A 173 -34.23 59.65 -43.03
CA ASP A 173 -33.20 59.18 -42.10
C ASP A 173 -32.98 60.20 -40.98
N SER A 174 -32.99 59.73 -39.74
CA SER A 174 -32.61 60.50 -38.55
C SER A 174 -31.58 59.73 -37.73
N GLU A 175 -30.99 60.38 -36.72
CA GLU A 175 -30.07 59.72 -35.78
C GLU A 175 -30.74 58.58 -34.98
N GLN A 176 -32.07 58.54 -34.91
CA GLN A 176 -32.86 57.47 -34.27
C GLN A 176 -33.44 56.45 -35.27
N GLY A 177 -33.05 56.52 -36.55
CA GLY A 177 -33.54 55.66 -37.63
C GLY A 177 -34.53 56.36 -38.56
N LEU A 178 -35.19 55.58 -39.44
CA LEU A 178 -36.21 56.08 -40.37
C LEU A 178 -37.41 56.65 -39.61
N MET A 179 -37.64 57.96 -39.73
CA MET A 179 -38.80 58.65 -39.14
C MET A 179 -39.81 59.08 -40.20
N THR A 180 -41.09 58.95 -39.89
CA THR A 180 -42.18 59.50 -40.69
C THR A 180 -42.32 61.00 -40.45
N VAL A 181 -42.29 61.78 -41.53
CA VAL A 181 -42.44 63.24 -41.51
C VAL A 181 -43.65 63.62 -42.37
N PRO A 182 -44.64 64.36 -41.83
CA PRO A 182 -45.79 64.82 -42.60
C PRO A 182 -45.39 65.85 -43.67
N LEU A 183 -46.11 65.84 -44.79
CA LEU A 183 -45.94 66.78 -45.90
C LEU A 183 -46.99 67.88 -45.85
N LYS A 184 -46.56 69.14 -46.03
CA LYS A 184 -47.41 70.32 -46.24
C LYS A 184 -47.12 70.87 -47.63
N GLU A 185 -48.12 70.92 -48.50
CA GLU A 185 -47.97 71.37 -49.90
C GLU A 185 -46.81 70.70 -50.67
N GLY A 186 -46.58 69.41 -50.42
CA GLY A 186 -45.54 68.63 -51.09
C GLY A 186 -44.12 68.80 -50.53
N ARG A 187 -43.90 69.62 -49.49
CA ARG A 187 -42.63 69.71 -48.75
C ARG A 187 -42.73 69.12 -47.33
N PRO A 188 -41.66 68.52 -46.79
CA PRO A 188 -41.62 68.08 -45.39
C PRO A 188 -41.89 69.25 -44.44
N MET A 189 -42.80 69.04 -43.50
CA MET A 189 -43.16 70.04 -42.50
C MET A 189 -42.02 70.24 -41.49
N SER A 190 -41.75 71.48 -41.07
CA SER A 190 -40.82 71.75 -39.97
C SER A 190 -41.48 71.48 -38.61
N GLN A 191 -40.67 71.35 -37.56
CA GLN A 191 -41.19 71.08 -36.22
C GLN A 191 -42.06 72.22 -35.68
N GLU A 192 -41.67 73.47 -35.95
CA GLU A 192 -42.45 74.68 -35.64
C GLU A 192 -43.80 74.71 -36.38
N GLU A 193 -43.83 74.24 -37.65
CA GLU A 193 -45.05 74.18 -38.45
C GLU A 193 -46.02 73.10 -37.94
N TYR A 194 -45.51 71.98 -37.43
CA TYR A 194 -46.32 70.91 -36.86
C TYR A 194 -46.93 71.30 -35.50
N GLU A 195 -46.16 71.99 -34.66
CA GLU A 195 -46.61 72.48 -33.35
C GLU A 195 -47.65 73.62 -33.45
N SER A 196 -47.70 74.31 -34.59
CA SER A 196 -48.67 75.38 -34.88
C SER A 196 -50.03 74.91 -35.44
N LEU A 197 -50.21 73.60 -35.66
CA LEU A 197 -51.44 73.02 -36.22
C LEU A 197 -52.60 73.02 -35.22
N ALA A 198 -53.83 73.14 -35.72
CA ALA A 198 -55.03 73.03 -34.88
C ALA A 198 -55.22 71.58 -34.39
N HIS A 199 -55.87 71.40 -33.23
CA HIS A 199 -55.99 70.07 -32.60
C HIS A 199 -56.72 69.05 -33.51
N GLU A 200 -57.69 69.50 -34.29
CA GLU A 200 -58.41 68.68 -35.30
C GLU A 200 -57.50 68.22 -36.46
N GLU A 201 -56.54 69.05 -36.88
CA GLU A 201 -55.57 68.70 -37.93
C GLU A 201 -54.54 67.69 -37.44
N ILE A 202 -54.14 67.79 -36.17
CA ILE A 202 -53.25 66.83 -35.51
C ILE A 202 -53.93 65.46 -35.39
N GLU A 203 -55.20 65.38 -34.98
CA GLU A 203 -55.94 64.11 -34.93
C GLU A 203 -56.10 63.47 -36.33
N ALA A 204 -56.34 64.29 -37.37
CA ALA A 204 -56.42 63.80 -38.75
C ALA A 204 -55.09 63.23 -39.25
N LEU A 205 -53.96 63.88 -38.93
CA LEU A 205 -52.62 63.38 -39.23
C LEU A 205 -52.29 62.10 -38.44
N GLN A 206 -52.70 61.99 -37.18
CA GLN A 206 -52.51 60.78 -36.38
C GLN A 206 -53.30 59.58 -36.91
N LYS A 207 -54.54 59.78 -37.37
CA LYS A 207 -55.32 58.71 -38.03
C LYS A 207 -54.67 58.24 -39.34
N LYS A 208 -54.23 59.17 -40.19
CA LYS A 208 -53.51 58.85 -41.43
C LYS A 208 -52.17 58.16 -41.16
N SER A 209 -51.43 58.59 -40.14
CA SER A 209 -50.19 57.96 -39.69
C SER A 209 -50.41 56.53 -39.18
N SER A 210 -51.49 56.30 -38.42
CA SER A 210 -51.85 54.95 -37.95
C SER A 210 -52.20 54.00 -39.10
N GLN A 211 -52.90 54.50 -40.13
CA GLN A 211 -53.25 53.72 -41.31
C GLN A 211 -52.03 53.46 -42.21
N LEU A 212 -51.16 54.45 -42.37
CA LEU A 212 -49.87 54.31 -43.05
C LEU A 212 -48.97 53.27 -42.35
N ASN A 213 -48.92 53.26 -41.01
CA ASN A 213 -48.15 52.28 -40.25
C ASN A 213 -48.63 50.85 -40.52
N ILE A 214 -49.94 50.61 -40.70
CA ILE A 214 -50.49 49.29 -41.02
C ILE A 214 -50.07 48.86 -42.43
N GLU A 215 -50.16 49.74 -43.42
CA GLU A 215 -49.80 49.41 -44.82
C GLU A 215 -48.29 49.25 -45.03
N THR A 216 -47.48 50.03 -44.31
CA THR A 216 -46.02 50.00 -44.43
C THR A 216 -45.34 49.02 -43.48
N MET A 217 -46.08 48.37 -42.57
CA MET A 217 -45.53 47.40 -41.60
C MET A 217 -44.80 46.25 -42.28
N SER A 218 -45.34 45.77 -43.41
CA SER A 218 -44.73 44.69 -44.20
C SER A 218 -43.38 45.11 -44.81
N ILE A 219 -43.26 46.37 -45.27
CA ILE A 219 -42.05 46.95 -45.86
C ILE A 219 -41.01 47.26 -44.78
N LEU A 220 -41.42 47.80 -43.63
CA LEU A 220 -40.52 48.00 -42.48
C LEU A 220 -39.95 46.66 -41.96
N THR A 221 -40.74 45.58 -42.03
CA THR A 221 -40.27 44.22 -41.72
C THR A 221 -39.26 43.73 -42.76
N GLN A 222 -39.41 44.09 -44.04
CA GLN A 222 -38.42 43.80 -45.07
C GLN A 222 -37.10 44.54 -44.83
N ILE A 223 -37.12 45.80 -44.38
CA ILE A 223 -35.91 46.55 -44.02
C ILE A 223 -35.17 45.86 -42.86
N LYS A 224 -35.88 45.48 -41.79
CA LYS A 224 -35.29 44.71 -40.68
C LYS A 224 -34.73 43.36 -41.14
N ALA A 225 -35.44 42.65 -42.02
CA ALA A 225 -34.96 41.41 -42.60
C ALA A 225 -33.71 41.61 -43.49
N GLN A 226 -33.57 42.76 -44.16
CA GLN A 226 -32.37 43.11 -44.90
C GLN A 226 -31.19 43.44 -43.98
N GLU A 227 -31.42 44.10 -42.84
CA GLU A 227 -30.39 44.28 -41.82
C GLU A 227 -29.91 42.95 -41.22
N GLU A 228 -30.83 42.02 -40.94
CA GLU A 228 -30.48 40.66 -40.48
C GLU A 228 -29.69 39.88 -41.54
N LYS A 229 -30.10 39.98 -42.82
CA LYS A 229 -29.36 39.38 -43.95
C LYS A 229 -27.97 39.99 -44.10
N LEU A 230 -27.83 41.32 -43.99
CA LEU A 230 -26.53 41.99 -44.04
C LEU A 230 -25.62 41.48 -42.92
N ARG A 231 -26.12 41.39 -41.68
CA ARG A 231 -25.36 40.83 -40.55
C ARG A 231 -24.93 39.39 -40.82
N LYS A 232 -25.82 38.56 -41.40
CA LYS A 232 -25.51 37.17 -41.75
C LYS A 232 -24.43 37.08 -42.83
N VAL A 233 -24.57 37.84 -43.91
CA VAL A 233 -23.60 37.84 -45.03
C VAL A 233 -22.24 38.39 -44.60
N LEU A 234 -22.21 39.41 -43.73
CA LEU A 234 -20.96 39.88 -43.12
C LEU A 234 -20.32 38.81 -42.23
N LYS A 235 -21.11 38.11 -41.42
CA LYS A 235 -20.61 36.98 -40.61
C LYS A 235 -20.04 35.85 -41.48
N GLU A 236 -20.70 35.51 -42.59
CA GLU A 236 -20.21 34.51 -43.55
C GLU A 236 -18.90 34.95 -44.21
N LEU A 237 -18.75 36.24 -44.54
CA LEU A 237 -17.49 36.81 -45.03
C LEU A 237 -16.38 36.72 -43.97
N ASP A 238 -16.71 37.05 -42.71
CA ASP A 238 -15.79 36.99 -41.59
C ASP A 238 -15.30 35.55 -41.33
N GLU A 239 -16.22 34.60 -41.37
CA GLU A 239 -15.94 33.16 -41.28
C GLU A 239 -15.08 32.69 -42.47
N GLU A 240 -15.33 33.14 -43.71
CA GLU A 240 -14.52 32.78 -44.89
C GLU A 240 -13.07 33.27 -44.77
N ILE A 241 -12.88 34.54 -44.39
CA ILE A 241 -11.54 35.14 -44.24
C ILE A 241 -10.83 34.53 -43.04
N GLY A 242 -11.51 34.39 -41.91
CA GLY A 242 -11.00 33.73 -40.71
C GLY A 242 -10.58 32.29 -40.99
N TYR A 243 -11.42 31.52 -41.68
CA TYR A 243 -11.16 30.13 -42.05
C TYR A 243 -9.85 29.98 -42.82
N LYS A 244 -9.55 30.85 -43.80
CA LYS A 244 -8.29 30.77 -44.56
C LYS A 244 -7.06 30.90 -43.65
N VAL A 245 -7.10 31.79 -42.67
CA VAL A 245 -6.00 32.01 -41.70
C VAL A 245 -5.88 30.83 -40.74
N VAL A 246 -7.00 30.38 -40.19
CA VAL A 246 -7.08 29.26 -39.23
C VAL A 246 -6.64 27.95 -39.90
N ASN A 247 -7.20 27.64 -41.07
CA ASN A 247 -6.93 26.43 -41.82
C ASN A 247 -5.46 26.29 -42.21
N HIS A 248 -4.78 27.40 -42.53
CA HIS A 248 -3.35 27.37 -42.83
C HIS A 248 -2.51 26.87 -41.64
N LEU A 249 -2.82 27.34 -40.42
CA LEU A 249 -2.09 26.94 -39.21
C LEU A 249 -2.49 25.55 -38.72
N ILE A 250 -3.79 25.22 -38.76
CA ILE A 250 -4.30 23.89 -38.37
C ILE A 250 -3.75 22.80 -39.29
N ASN A 251 -3.69 23.03 -40.60
CA ASN A 251 -3.11 22.06 -41.54
C ASN A 251 -1.64 21.75 -41.28
N LYS A 252 -0.87 22.72 -40.74
CA LYS A 252 0.51 22.49 -40.32
C LYS A 252 0.58 21.50 -39.15
N LEU A 253 -0.35 21.59 -38.19
CA LEU A 253 -0.46 20.66 -37.08
C LEU A 253 -1.01 19.30 -37.51
N LEU A 254 -2.02 19.26 -38.38
CA LEU A 254 -2.57 18.01 -38.93
C LEU A 254 -1.52 17.17 -39.68
N LYS A 255 -0.60 17.83 -40.40
CA LYS A 255 0.54 17.17 -41.06
C LYS A 255 1.53 16.58 -40.06
N ARG A 256 1.70 17.20 -38.89
CA ARG A 256 2.63 16.76 -37.85
C ARG A 256 2.05 15.64 -36.98
N TYR A 257 0.75 15.67 -36.72
CA TYR A 257 0.03 14.72 -35.86
C TYR A 257 -0.91 13.78 -36.65
N SER A 258 -0.52 13.44 -37.89
CA SER A 258 -1.33 12.65 -38.83
C SER A 258 -1.63 11.23 -38.39
N ASP A 259 -0.96 10.73 -37.37
CA ASP A 259 -0.98 9.29 -37.06
C ASP A 259 -2.02 8.93 -36.00
N LYS A 260 -2.74 9.93 -35.46
CA LYS A 260 -3.70 9.74 -34.36
C LYS A 260 -5.06 10.39 -34.63
N ASP A 261 -6.08 9.57 -34.86
CA ASP A 261 -7.41 10.05 -35.25
C ASP A 261 -8.10 10.92 -34.19
N LYS A 262 -7.90 10.63 -32.89
CA LYS A 262 -8.43 11.48 -31.81
C LYS A 262 -7.83 12.89 -31.81
N ILE A 263 -6.54 13.02 -32.13
CA ILE A 263 -5.86 14.33 -32.20
C ILE A 263 -6.36 15.11 -33.43
N LYS A 264 -6.51 14.45 -34.58
CA LYS A 264 -7.11 15.07 -35.78
C LYS A 264 -8.52 15.58 -35.50
N ALA A 265 -9.36 14.75 -34.88
CA ALA A 265 -10.73 15.14 -34.54
C ALA A 265 -10.74 16.37 -33.62
N TYR A 266 -9.84 16.43 -32.64
CA TYR A 266 -9.71 17.60 -31.77
C TYR A 266 -9.23 18.85 -32.51
N LEU A 267 -8.24 18.73 -33.40
CA LEU A 267 -7.77 19.86 -34.22
C LEU A 267 -8.87 20.41 -35.14
N ASN A 268 -9.69 19.53 -35.72
CA ASN A 268 -10.85 19.94 -36.51
C ASN A 268 -11.93 20.61 -35.62
N ASP A 269 -12.20 20.07 -34.43
CA ASP A 269 -13.13 20.69 -33.47
C ASP A 269 -12.61 22.10 -33.04
N ILE A 270 -11.29 22.30 -32.92
CA ILE A 270 -10.69 23.62 -32.67
C ILE A 270 -10.90 24.56 -33.86
N GLU A 271 -10.64 24.11 -35.09
CA GLU A 271 -10.81 24.91 -36.30
C GLU A 271 -12.26 25.43 -36.42
N GLU A 272 -13.23 24.54 -36.28
CA GLU A 272 -14.66 24.88 -36.30
C GLU A 272 -14.99 25.90 -35.20
N ASN A 273 -14.53 25.67 -33.97
CA ASN A 273 -14.85 26.55 -32.85
C ASN A 273 -14.24 27.95 -32.99
N ILE A 274 -13.01 28.06 -33.50
CA ILE A 274 -12.35 29.36 -33.73
C ILE A 274 -13.07 30.14 -34.82
N VAL A 275 -13.47 29.48 -35.91
CA VAL A 275 -14.20 30.12 -37.02
C VAL A 275 -15.56 30.63 -36.57
N GLU A 276 -16.32 29.83 -35.81
CA GLU A 276 -17.61 30.24 -35.24
C GLU A 276 -17.50 31.47 -34.31
N HIS A 277 -16.34 31.66 -33.68
CA HIS A 277 -16.09 32.72 -32.70
C HIS A 277 -15.01 33.71 -33.16
N ILE A 278 -14.85 33.91 -34.48
CA ILE A 278 -13.78 34.73 -35.06
C ILE A 278 -13.79 36.18 -34.52
N GLU A 279 -14.96 36.71 -34.17
CA GLU A 279 -15.12 38.02 -33.54
C GLU A 279 -14.28 38.21 -32.27
N ARG A 280 -14.08 37.14 -31.48
CA ARG A 280 -13.27 37.18 -30.26
C ARG A 280 -11.77 37.35 -30.53
N PHE A 281 -11.33 37.06 -31.75
CA PHE A 281 -9.95 37.20 -32.21
C PHE A 281 -9.71 38.51 -32.98
N LYS A 282 -10.76 39.29 -33.29
CA LYS A 282 -10.64 40.58 -34.02
C LYS A 282 -10.21 41.74 -33.12
N THR A 283 -10.55 41.70 -31.84
CA THR A 283 -10.22 42.77 -30.89
C THR A 283 -8.74 42.74 -30.52
N ASP A 284 -8.02 43.79 -30.87
CA ASP A 284 -6.64 44.00 -30.45
C ASP A 284 -6.64 44.38 -28.95
N GLU A 285 -5.96 43.61 -28.10
CA GLU A 285 -5.81 43.90 -26.65
C GLU A 285 -5.16 45.28 -26.39
N LYS A 286 -4.63 45.93 -27.43
CA LYS A 286 -3.99 47.25 -27.35
C LYS A 286 -4.94 48.45 -27.33
N ASP A 287 -6.24 48.27 -27.57
CA ASP A 287 -7.20 49.39 -27.60
C ASP A 287 -7.78 49.78 -26.23
N ASP A 288 -7.56 48.96 -25.19
CA ASP A 288 -8.04 49.24 -23.83
C ASP A 288 -7.29 50.42 -23.15
N HIS A 289 -6.19 50.90 -23.74
CA HIS A 289 -5.40 52.01 -23.19
C HIS A 289 -5.72 53.39 -23.77
N LYS A 290 -6.63 53.52 -24.74
CA LYS A 290 -6.83 54.79 -25.46
C LYS A 290 -8.08 55.61 -25.09
N ASN A 291 -9.01 55.10 -24.28
CA ASN A 291 -10.21 55.89 -23.93
C ASN A 291 -10.69 55.71 -22.47
N PRO A 292 -10.31 56.61 -21.54
CA PRO A 292 -10.70 56.54 -20.12
C PRO A 292 -12.21 56.63 -19.86
N ASN A 293 -13.00 57.15 -20.80
CA ASN A 293 -14.42 57.45 -20.59
C ASN A 293 -15.38 56.26 -20.80
N ASN A 294 -14.91 55.11 -21.33
CA ASN A 294 -15.79 53.95 -21.54
C ASN A 294 -15.89 53.00 -20.33
N ARG A 295 -15.17 53.26 -19.22
CA ARG A 295 -15.19 52.40 -18.02
C ARG A 295 -16.43 52.57 -17.13
N LEU A 296 -17.25 53.60 -17.34
CA LEU A 296 -18.32 53.94 -16.39
C LEU A 296 -19.73 53.40 -16.74
N LEU A 297 -19.99 52.92 -17.96
CA LEU A 297 -21.33 52.51 -18.39
C LEU A 297 -21.55 51.01 -18.69
N MET A 298 -20.51 50.17 -18.65
CA MET A 298 -20.68 48.70 -18.72
C MET A 298 -19.93 48.03 -17.58
N GLY A 299 -20.65 47.72 -16.50
CA GLY A 299 -20.14 46.93 -15.39
C GLY A 299 -19.99 45.45 -15.77
N ALA A 300 -18.88 45.11 -16.44
CA ALA A 300 -18.27 43.79 -16.40
C ALA A 300 -16.86 43.86 -17.00
N PRO A 301 -15.79 43.45 -16.31
CA PRO A 301 -14.52 43.18 -16.98
C PRO A 301 -14.76 42.11 -18.06
N LYS A 302 -14.41 42.40 -19.32
CA LYS A 302 -14.38 41.39 -20.38
C LYS A 302 -13.34 40.35 -19.99
N ASN A 303 -13.81 39.21 -19.54
CA ASN A 303 -13.00 38.09 -19.06
C ASN A 303 -12.48 37.29 -20.27
N ASP A 304 -11.77 37.94 -21.21
CA ASP A 304 -11.34 37.33 -22.47
C ASP A 304 -10.35 36.17 -22.22
N ASP A 305 -9.56 36.23 -21.15
CA ASP A 305 -8.71 35.11 -20.68
C ASP A 305 -9.49 33.84 -20.36
N ALA A 306 -10.70 33.96 -19.82
CA ALA A 306 -11.56 32.81 -19.53
C ALA A 306 -12.09 32.14 -20.81
N PHE A 307 -12.22 32.89 -21.92
CA PHE A 307 -12.63 32.34 -23.20
C PHE A 307 -11.51 31.49 -23.80
N PHE A 308 -10.27 31.98 -23.82
CA PHE A 308 -9.13 31.28 -24.44
C PHE A 308 -8.67 30.05 -23.67
N ASN A 309 -9.03 29.91 -22.38
CA ASN A 309 -8.73 28.69 -21.60
C ASN A 309 -9.27 27.40 -22.24
N ARG A 310 -10.30 27.45 -23.09
CA ARG A 310 -10.83 26.28 -23.83
C ARG A 310 -9.84 25.70 -24.85
N TYR A 311 -8.83 26.46 -25.26
CA TYR A 311 -7.81 26.01 -26.21
C TYR A 311 -6.53 25.52 -25.53
N LYS A 312 -6.44 25.61 -24.19
CA LYS A 312 -5.30 25.06 -23.46
C LYS A 312 -5.27 23.54 -23.53
N VAL A 313 -4.09 22.97 -23.35
CA VAL A 313 -3.88 21.54 -23.23
C VAL A 313 -3.42 21.28 -21.80
N ASN A 314 -4.13 20.45 -21.04
CA ASN A 314 -3.65 20.00 -19.74
C ASN A 314 -2.77 18.76 -19.96
N LEU A 315 -1.44 18.93 -20.04
CA LEU A 315 -0.52 17.80 -20.05
C LEU A 315 -0.60 17.08 -18.70
N PHE A 316 -1.38 16.00 -18.71
CA PHE A 316 -1.86 15.33 -17.50
C PHE A 316 -0.88 14.26 -17.01
N VAL A 317 -0.26 13.52 -17.94
CA VAL A 317 0.89 12.63 -17.70
C VAL A 317 2.00 12.98 -18.70
N ASP A 318 3.16 13.37 -18.18
CA ASP A 318 4.38 13.64 -18.96
C ASP A 318 5.42 12.54 -18.72
N ASN A 319 5.75 11.79 -19.77
CA ASN A 319 6.74 10.70 -19.75
C ASN A 319 7.98 11.04 -20.59
N ASN A 320 8.28 12.32 -20.85
CA ASN A 320 9.41 12.74 -21.68
C ASN A 320 10.78 12.26 -21.17
N GLU A 321 10.96 12.13 -19.86
CA GLU A 321 12.20 11.61 -19.25
C GLU A 321 12.16 10.10 -18.98
N CYS A 322 11.02 9.45 -19.24
CA CYS A 322 10.85 8.02 -19.01
C CYS A 322 11.37 7.21 -20.19
N THR A 323 12.42 6.42 -19.94
CA THR A 323 12.98 5.49 -20.94
C THR A 323 12.40 4.08 -20.83
N CYS A 324 11.68 3.79 -19.74
CA CYS A 324 11.18 2.47 -19.40
C CYS A 324 9.81 2.53 -18.70
N GLY A 325 9.24 1.37 -18.36
CA GLY A 325 7.97 1.32 -17.62
C GLY A 325 8.06 1.97 -16.24
N PRO A 326 7.03 2.67 -15.75
CA PRO A 326 7.06 3.33 -14.45
C PRO A 326 6.92 2.33 -13.29
N ILE A 327 7.48 2.68 -12.14
CA ILE A 327 7.25 1.97 -10.88
C ILE A 327 6.85 2.99 -9.84
N VAL A 328 5.65 2.84 -9.31
CA VAL A 328 5.11 3.71 -8.28
C VAL A 328 4.93 2.90 -7.01
N ASN A 329 5.57 3.36 -5.93
CA ASN A 329 5.27 2.91 -4.57
C ASN A 329 4.31 3.91 -3.96
N GLU A 330 3.04 3.54 -3.82
CA GLU A 330 2.06 4.38 -3.15
C GLU A 330 1.93 3.95 -1.69
N THR A 331 2.47 4.78 -0.80
CA THR A 331 2.50 4.52 0.65
C THR A 331 1.23 4.99 1.35
N ASN A 332 0.44 5.86 0.74
CA ASN A 332 -0.81 6.38 1.27
C ASN A 332 -1.93 6.30 0.21
N PRO A 333 -2.48 5.10 -0.03
CA PRO A 333 -3.39 4.82 -1.15
C PRO A 333 -4.82 5.27 -0.87
N THR A 334 -5.01 6.56 -0.60
CA THR A 334 -6.33 7.18 -0.49
C THR A 334 -7.04 7.15 -1.85
N PHE A 335 -8.37 7.27 -1.84
CA PHE A 335 -9.18 7.38 -3.05
C PHE A 335 -8.61 8.42 -4.04
N SER A 336 -8.33 9.61 -3.53
CA SER A 336 -7.78 10.74 -4.27
C SER A 336 -6.38 10.47 -4.81
N ASN A 337 -5.50 9.86 -4.01
CA ASN A 337 -4.14 9.55 -4.46
C ASN A 337 -4.13 8.46 -5.53
N LEU A 338 -5.04 7.48 -5.47
CA LEU A 338 -5.11 6.41 -6.48
C LEU A 338 -5.66 6.91 -7.81
N LEU A 339 -6.85 7.52 -7.82
CA LEU A 339 -7.55 7.95 -9.03
C LEU A 339 -7.13 9.34 -9.51
N GLY A 340 -6.50 10.16 -8.68
CA GLY A 340 -6.36 11.58 -8.96
C GLY A 340 -7.59 12.38 -8.53
N THR A 341 -7.52 13.69 -8.72
CA THR A 341 -8.52 14.64 -8.20
C THR A 341 -8.83 15.74 -9.21
N ILE A 342 -9.97 16.40 -9.00
CA ILE A 342 -10.33 17.63 -9.69
C ILE A 342 -10.24 18.75 -8.65
N GLU A 343 -9.28 19.66 -8.81
CA GLU A 343 -9.07 20.78 -7.90
C GLU A 343 -10.07 21.91 -8.18
N TYR A 344 -10.48 22.63 -7.13
CA TYR A 344 -11.40 23.75 -7.24
C TYR A 344 -10.72 25.03 -6.78
N ARG A 345 -10.90 26.10 -7.54
CA ARG A 345 -10.48 27.45 -7.18
C ARG A 345 -11.68 28.21 -6.60
N ASN A 346 -11.45 28.96 -5.54
CA ASN A 346 -12.47 29.84 -4.98
C ASN A 346 -12.43 31.18 -5.72
N GLU A 347 -13.44 31.46 -6.53
CA GLU A 347 -13.65 32.74 -7.19
C GLU A 347 -14.89 33.41 -6.57
N MET A 348 -14.68 34.50 -5.81
CA MET A 348 -15.76 35.27 -5.17
C MET A 348 -16.73 34.44 -4.30
N GLY A 349 -16.23 33.43 -3.58
CA GLY A 349 -17.04 32.57 -2.71
C GLY A 349 -17.69 31.38 -3.43
N VAL A 350 -17.49 31.25 -4.75
CA VAL A 350 -17.97 30.12 -5.54
C VAL A 350 -16.80 29.23 -5.94
N LEU A 351 -16.92 27.93 -5.67
CA LEU A 351 -15.94 26.94 -6.12
C LEU A 351 -16.12 26.67 -7.62
N LYS A 352 -15.07 26.92 -8.40
CA LYS A 352 -15.05 26.74 -9.85
C LYS A 352 -13.89 25.83 -10.25
N THR A 353 -14.11 25.01 -11.26
CA THR A 353 -13.10 24.10 -11.83
C THR A 353 -13.11 24.18 -13.35
N ASP A 354 -11.99 23.80 -13.96
CA ASP A 354 -11.87 23.53 -15.39
C ASP A 354 -10.98 22.30 -15.63
N PHE A 355 -10.84 21.87 -16.89
CA PHE A 355 -10.09 20.67 -17.23
C PHE A 355 -8.58 20.79 -16.97
N THR A 356 -8.04 21.99 -16.75
CA THR A 356 -6.64 22.23 -16.38
C THR A 356 -6.39 21.98 -14.89
N GLN A 357 -7.45 21.87 -14.08
CA GLN A 357 -7.39 21.54 -12.65
C GLN A 357 -7.49 20.03 -12.36
N ILE A 358 -7.47 19.19 -13.40
CA ILE A 358 -7.46 17.73 -13.25
C ILE A 358 -6.03 17.28 -12.92
N LYS A 359 -5.86 16.59 -11.79
CA LYS A 359 -4.57 16.09 -11.28
C LYS A 359 -4.51 14.57 -11.33
N GLN A 360 -3.35 14.06 -11.73
CA GLN A 360 -3.11 12.63 -11.85
C GLN A 360 -3.00 11.96 -10.48
N GLY A 361 -3.21 10.65 -10.46
CA GLY A 361 -3.05 9.79 -9.30
C GLY A 361 -2.05 8.67 -9.56
N SER A 362 -1.77 7.85 -8.57
CA SER A 362 -0.80 6.76 -8.62
C SER A 362 -1.14 5.68 -9.65
N LEU A 363 -2.43 5.47 -9.97
CA LEU A 363 -2.80 4.59 -11.08
C LEU A 363 -2.41 5.17 -12.45
N HIS A 364 -2.48 6.49 -12.59
CA HIS A 364 -2.07 7.18 -13.81
C HIS A 364 -0.54 7.17 -13.96
N MET A 365 0.18 7.48 -12.88
CA MET A 365 1.64 7.47 -12.86
C MET A 365 2.23 6.07 -13.07
N ALA A 366 1.55 5.02 -12.60
CA ALA A 366 1.98 3.62 -12.76
C ALA A 366 1.50 2.98 -14.07
N ASN A 367 0.73 3.69 -14.90
CA ASN A 367 0.14 3.14 -16.11
C ASN A 367 1.24 2.77 -17.12
N GLY A 368 1.15 1.59 -17.71
CA GLY A 368 2.21 0.98 -18.51
C GLY A 368 3.33 0.35 -17.69
N GLY A 369 3.18 0.17 -16.38
CA GLY A 369 4.24 -0.32 -15.49
C GLY A 369 3.72 -1.11 -14.28
N PHE A 370 4.26 -0.78 -13.10
CA PHE A 370 3.99 -1.45 -11.83
C PHE A 370 3.51 -0.48 -10.75
N LEU A 371 2.46 -0.86 -10.02
CA LEU A 371 2.01 -0.18 -8.80
C LEU A 371 2.24 -1.12 -7.62
N ILE A 372 3.03 -0.69 -6.64
CA ILE A 372 3.31 -1.43 -5.42
C ILE A 372 2.57 -0.76 -4.26
N LEU A 373 1.84 -1.57 -3.49
CA LEU A 373 1.02 -1.12 -2.35
C LEU A 373 1.24 -2.05 -1.16
N ASP A 374 1.13 -1.50 0.05
CA ASP A 374 0.95 -2.32 1.24
C ASP A 374 -0.54 -2.70 1.39
N ALA A 375 -0.80 -3.99 1.62
CA ALA A 375 -2.14 -4.54 1.75
C ALA A 375 -2.89 -3.93 2.95
N LYS A 376 -2.20 -3.70 4.07
CA LYS A 376 -2.83 -3.10 5.26
C LYS A 376 -3.23 -1.65 4.99
N GLU A 377 -2.39 -0.90 4.27
CA GLU A 377 -2.67 0.50 3.93
C GLU A 377 -3.87 0.61 2.98
N ILE A 378 -3.92 -0.14 1.88
CA ILE A 378 -5.07 -0.04 0.95
C ILE A 378 -6.40 -0.49 1.57
N LEU A 379 -6.36 -1.44 2.50
CA LEU A 379 -7.55 -1.94 3.19
C LEU A 379 -8.03 -1.03 4.32
N SER A 380 -7.13 -0.24 4.91
CA SER A 380 -7.49 0.72 5.97
C SER A 380 -8.10 2.01 5.41
N GLN A 381 -7.77 2.38 4.16
CA GLN A 381 -8.28 3.59 3.53
C GLN A 381 -9.73 3.44 3.05
N PRO A 382 -10.65 4.37 3.43
CA PRO A 382 -12.02 4.37 2.93
C PRO A 382 -12.06 4.39 1.41
N PHE A 383 -12.84 3.47 0.82
CA PHE A 383 -13.04 3.30 -0.62
C PHE A 383 -11.79 2.97 -1.45
N GLY A 384 -10.58 2.92 -0.87
CA GLY A 384 -9.33 2.66 -1.60
C GLY A 384 -9.34 1.29 -2.30
N TRP A 385 -9.62 0.23 -1.52
CA TRP A 385 -9.68 -1.14 -2.05
C TRP A 385 -10.72 -1.33 -3.15
N GLU A 386 -11.95 -0.85 -2.94
CA GLU A 386 -13.03 -0.97 -3.92
C GLU A 386 -12.72 -0.20 -5.22
N THR A 387 -12.06 0.95 -5.09
CA THR A 387 -11.65 1.78 -6.22
C THR A 387 -10.59 1.08 -7.06
N LEU A 388 -9.56 0.51 -6.41
CA LEU A 388 -8.54 -0.27 -7.09
C LEU A 388 -9.15 -1.46 -7.83
N LYS A 389 -10.02 -2.23 -7.18
CA LYS A 389 -10.71 -3.36 -7.80
C LYS A 389 -11.54 -2.92 -9.01
N ARG A 390 -12.28 -1.82 -8.90
CA ARG A 390 -13.08 -1.28 -10.00
C ARG A 390 -12.22 -0.95 -11.21
N ALA A 391 -11.14 -0.19 -11.01
CA ALA A 391 -10.21 0.20 -12.08
C ALA A 391 -9.58 -1.03 -12.75
N LEU A 392 -9.17 -2.04 -11.98
CA LEU A 392 -8.59 -3.28 -12.52
C LEU A 392 -9.59 -4.14 -13.30
N LYS A 393 -10.87 -4.14 -12.90
CA LYS A 393 -11.95 -4.88 -13.58
C LYS A 393 -12.34 -4.22 -14.90
N THR A 394 -12.57 -2.90 -14.89
CA THR A 394 -12.94 -2.15 -16.09
C THR A 394 -11.76 -2.06 -17.06
N GLY A 395 -10.53 -1.97 -16.53
CA GLY A 395 -9.35 -1.68 -17.33
C GLY A 395 -9.30 -0.21 -17.75
N GLU A 396 -9.90 0.68 -16.95
CA GLU A 396 -9.96 2.12 -17.19
C GLU A 396 -9.86 2.87 -15.85
N ILE A 397 -9.17 4.01 -15.85
CA ILE A 397 -9.10 4.93 -14.72
C ILE A 397 -10.16 6.00 -14.91
N ASN A 398 -11.10 6.07 -13.98
CA ASN A 398 -12.20 7.03 -14.00
C ASN A 398 -12.06 7.99 -12.83
N ILE A 399 -11.80 9.27 -13.12
CA ILE A 399 -11.67 10.30 -12.09
C ILE A 399 -13.07 10.66 -11.58
N GLU A 400 -13.33 10.34 -10.32
CA GLU A 400 -14.61 10.55 -9.65
C GLU A 400 -14.47 11.63 -8.56
N ASN A 401 -15.53 12.41 -8.33
CA ASN A 401 -15.56 13.44 -7.29
C ASN A 401 -16.43 12.96 -6.10
N LEU A 402 -15.81 12.75 -4.94
CA LEU A 402 -16.50 12.40 -3.69
C LEU A 402 -17.34 13.56 -3.11
N ASN A 403 -17.15 14.79 -3.59
CA ASN A 403 -17.79 16.00 -3.04
C ASN A 403 -19.33 15.94 -3.05
N LYS A 404 -19.94 15.23 -4.00
CA LYS A 404 -21.42 15.04 -4.05
C LYS A 404 -21.94 14.14 -2.93
N GLN A 405 -21.15 13.19 -2.43
CA GLN A 405 -21.53 12.33 -1.30
C GLN A 405 -21.31 13.03 0.05
N MET A 406 -20.43 14.03 0.10
CA MET A 406 -20.11 14.81 1.30
C MET A 406 -20.99 16.07 1.47
N GLY A 407 -22.00 16.29 0.62
CA GLY A 407 -23.00 17.35 0.80
C GLY A 407 -22.59 18.76 0.36
N TYR A 408 -21.48 18.93 -0.38
CA TYR A 408 -21.05 20.25 -0.87
C TYR A 408 -21.85 20.71 -2.09
N VAL A 409 -22.24 22.00 -2.11
CA VAL A 409 -22.88 22.64 -3.28
C VAL A 409 -21.80 22.99 -4.31
N VAL A 410 -21.57 22.07 -5.25
CA VAL A 410 -20.61 22.26 -6.34
C VAL A 410 -21.36 22.74 -7.58
N THR A 411 -21.05 23.94 -8.07
CA THR A 411 -21.72 24.59 -9.22
C THR A 411 -21.25 24.05 -10.58
N SER A 412 -20.09 23.38 -10.63
CA SER A 412 -19.53 22.77 -11.84
C SER A 412 -18.85 21.44 -11.52
N THR A 413 -19.31 20.33 -12.11
CA THR A 413 -18.66 19.02 -11.98
C THR A 413 -18.19 18.52 -13.33
N LEU A 414 -16.89 18.26 -13.45
CA LEU A 414 -16.32 17.62 -14.64
C LEU A 414 -16.40 16.10 -14.53
N LYS A 415 -16.57 15.45 -15.68
CA LYS A 415 -16.48 14.01 -15.86
C LYS A 415 -15.52 13.72 -17.02
N PRO A 416 -14.19 13.71 -16.75
CA PRO A 416 -13.19 13.49 -17.79
C PRO A 416 -13.35 12.12 -18.47
N GLU A 417 -12.95 12.03 -19.73
CA GLU A 417 -12.92 10.76 -20.47
C GLU A 417 -11.97 9.77 -19.78
N PRO A 418 -12.40 8.54 -19.47
CA PRO A 418 -11.54 7.56 -18.79
C PRO A 418 -10.28 7.21 -19.58
N ILE A 419 -9.17 7.02 -18.87
CA ILE A 419 -7.89 6.60 -19.46
C ILE A 419 -7.77 5.06 -19.37
N PRO A 420 -7.49 4.35 -20.48
CA PRO A 420 -7.26 2.91 -20.45
C PRO A 420 -6.12 2.52 -19.50
N LEU A 421 -6.34 1.46 -18.74
CA LEU A 421 -5.46 1.00 -17.68
C LEU A 421 -4.72 -0.28 -18.09
N GLU A 422 -3.40 -0.17 -18.16
CA GLU A 422 -2.48 -1.28 -18.40
C GLU A 422 -1.36 -1.27 -17.36
N LEU A 423 -1.58 -1.86 -16.19
CA LEU A 423 -0.51 -2.05 -15.21
C LEU A 423 -0.55 -3.41 -14.54
N LYS A 424 0.50 -3.68 -13.77
CA LYS A 424 0.58 -4.80 -12.86
C LYS A 424 0.60 -4.30 -11.41
N VAL A 425 -0.35 -4.75 -10.60
CA VAL A 425 -0.39 -4.42 -9.17
C VAL A 425 0.37 -5.47 -8.38
N ILE A 426 1.20 -5.02 -7.45
CA ILE A 426 1.93 -5.84 -6.47
C ILE A 426 1.47 -5.39 -5.09
N LEU A 427 0.68 -6.23 -4.42
CA LEU A 427 0.33 -6.03 -3.01
C LEU A 427 1.37 -6.71 -2.13
N ILE A 428 1.74 -6.08 -1.02
CA ILE A 428 2.66 -6.63 -0.03
C ILE A 428 1.94 -6.68 1.30
N GLY A 429 1.87 -7.86 1.93
CA GLY A 429 1.16 -8.02 3.19
C GLY A 429 1.53 -9.31 3.91
N ASP A 430 0.99 -9.50 5.11
CA ASP A 430 1.17 -10.76 5.85
C ASP A 430 0.27 -11.87 5.29
N LEU A 431 0.52 -13.09 5.76
CA LEU A 431 -0.18 -14.29 5.29
C LEU A 431 -1.63 -14.36 5.77
N ASN A 432 -1.95 -13.82 6.95
CA ASN A 432 -3.32 -13.79 7.46
C ASN A 432 -4.20 -12.85 6.63
N SER A 433 -3.67 -11.67 6.30
CA SER A 433 -4.33 -10.71 5.40
C SER A 433 -4.65 -11.34 4.03
N TYR A 434 -3.72 -12.13 3.47
CA TYR A 434 -3.97 -12.90 2.24
C TYR A 434 -5.14 -13.88 2.39
N TYR A 435 -5.13 -14.70 3.42
CA TYR A 435 -6.19 -15.70 3.63
C TYR A 435 -7.55 -15.06 3.88
N LEU A 436 -7.61 -13.96 4.62
CA LEU A 436 -8.84 -13.20 4.83
C LEU A 436 -9.39 -12.65 3.52
N LEU A 437 -8.55 -12.00 2.70
CA LEU A 437 -8.96 -11.52 1.38
C LEU A 437 -9.42 -12.67 0.48
N TYR A 438 -8.69 -13.78 0.48
CA TYR A 438 -9.03 -14.94 -0.33
C TYR A 438 -10.35 -15.59 0.12
N GLN A 439 -10.68 -15.58 1.41
CA GLN A 439 -11.92 -16.17 1.89
C GLN A 439 -13.13 -15.23 1.72
N LEU A 440 -12.94 -13.94 1.99
CA LEU A 440 -14.04 -12.96 2.10
C LEU A 440 -14.32 -12.19 0.81
N ASP A 441 -13.35 -12.05 -0.11
CA ASP A 441 -13.49 -11.25 -1.32
C ASP A 441 -13.36 -12.11 -2.60
N GLU A 442 -14.48 -12.30 -3.31
CA GLU A 442 -14.48 -13.07 -4.57
C GLU A 442 -13.67 -12.42 -5.70
N ASP A 443 -13.56 -11.09 -5.70
CA ASP A 443 -12.83 -10.37 -6.73
C ASP A 443 -11.34 -10.50 -6.53
N PHE A 444 -10.88 -10.60 -5.28
CA PHE A 444 -9.48 -10.86 -4.96
C PHE A 444 -8.98 -12.11 -5.69
N LYS A 445 -9.73 -13.23 -5.63
CA LYS A 445 -9.38 -14.48 -6.34
C LYS A 445 -9.24 -14.30 -7.85
N LYS A 446 -10.07 -13.43 -8.44
CA LYS A 446 -10.10 -13.16 -9.88
C LYS A 446 -8.96 -12.21 -10.30
N LEU A 447 -8.60 -11.27 -9.42
CA LEU A 447 -7.65 -10.19 -9.69
C LEU A 447 -6.20 -10.53 -9.30
N PHE A 448 -6.00 -11.33 -8.25
CA PHE A 448 -4.71 -11.69 -7.68
C PHE A 448 -4.52 -13.20 -7.72
N LYS A 449 -3.99 -13.71 -8.83
CA LYS A 449 -3.77 -15.14 -9.05
C LYS A 449 -2.39 -15.63 -8.64
N ILE A 450 -1.45 -14.70 -8.42
CA ILE A 450 -0.07 -15.03 -8.08
C ILE A 450 0.17 -14.68 -6.62
N MET A 451 0.50 -15.69 -5.83
CA MET A 451 0.97 -15.54 -4.46
C MET A 451 2.47 -15.85 -4.43
N ALA A 452 3.28 -14.87 -4.03
CA ALA A 452 4.70 -15.04 -3.78
C ALA A 452 4.95 -15.06 -2.26
N ASP A 453 5.20 -16.25 -1.72
CA ASP A 453 5.33 -16.48 -0.28
C ASP A 453 6.78 -16.45 0.17
N PHE A 454 7.14 -15.45 0.98
CA PHE A 454 8.48 -15.26 1.54
C PHE A 454 8.60 -15.99 2.87
N ASP A 455 9.51 -16.95 2.89
CA ASP A 455 9.80 -17.78 4.06
C ASP A 455 10.55 -16.98 5.14
N VAL A 456 10.48 -17.44 6.39
CA VAL A 456 11.20 -16.88 7.53
C VAL A 456 12.53 -17.60 7.80
N GLU A 457 12.76 -18.73 7.14
CA GLU A 457 13.94 -19.57 7.27
C GLU A 457 14.42 -20.05 5.90
N MET A 458 15.69 -20.45 5.84
CA MET A 458 16.30 -21.03 4.64
C MET A 458 17.30 -22.13 5.03
N PRO A 459 17.55 -23.13 4.19
CA PRO A 459 18.54 -24.17 4.46
C PRO A 459 19.93 -23.60 4.77
N ARG A 460 20.66 -24.16 5.72
CA ARG A 460 22.06 -23.82 5.99
C ARG A 460 22.97 -24.65 5.08
N ASN A 461 23.22 -24.16 3.87
CA ASN A 461 24.16 -24.78 2.92
C ASN A 461 25.29 -23.79 2.55
N GLN A 462 26.31 -24.28 1.85
CA GLN A 462 27.47 -23.48 1.46
C GLN A 462 27.09 -22.26 0.59
N ASP A 463 26.10 -22.39 -0.31
CA ASP A 463 25.64 -21.29 -1.15
C ASP A 463 25.00 -20.17 -0.31
N HIS A 464 24.10 -20.52 0.61
CA HIS A 464 23.44 -19.54 1.48
C HIS A 464 24.41 -18.91 2.48
N ILE A 465 25.40 -19.65 2.99
CA ILE A 465 26.48 -19.10 3.83
C ILE A 465 27.29 -18.05 3.04
N LYS A 466 27.69 -18.38 1.81
CA LYS A 466 28.43 -17.45 0.94
C LYS A 466 27.60 -16.21 0.62
N ARG A 467 26.33 -16.39 0.26
CA ARG A 467 25.40 -15.28 -0.01
C ARG A 467 25.18 -14.42 1.23
N MET A 468 25.13 -14.99 2.43
CA MET A 468 25.05 -14.21 3.67
C MET A 468 26.25 -13.27 3.83
N GLY A 469 27.46 -13.74 3.51
CA GLY A 469 28.65 -12.88 3.42
C GLY A 469 28.47 -11.73 2.43
N GLN A 470 27.94 -12.02 1.23
CA GLN A 470 27.65 -10.98 0.22
C GLN A 470 26.56 -10.00 0.68
N PHE A 471 25.56 -10.48 1.43
CA PHE A 471 24.51 -9.65 2.02
C PHE A 471 25.08 -8.66 3.04
N ILE A 472 26.00 -9.12 3.90
CA ILE A 472 26.72 -8.24 4.84
C ILE A 472 27.53 -7.20 4.04
N ALA A 473 28.32 -7.64 3.05
CA ALA A 473 29.10 -6.75 2.19
C ALA A 473 28.25 -5.70 1.45
N THR A 474 27.01 -6.06 1.09
CA THR A 474 26.06 -5.14 0.45
C THR A 474 25.65 -4.02 1.41
N HIS A 475 25.39 -4.35 2.68
CA HIS A 475 25.04 -3.36 3.70
C HIS A 475 26.24 -2.49 4.08
N CYS A 476 27.45 -3.06 4.16
CA CYS A 476 28.68 -2.28 4.35
C CYS A 476 28.82 -1.20 3.27
N LYS A 477 28.66 -1.56 1.99
CA LYS A 477 28.81 -0.60 0.88
C LYS A 477 27.65 0.39 0.77
N LYS A 478 26.40 -0.06 1.00
CA LYS A 478 25.21 0.78 0.82
C LYS A 478 25.03 1.80 1.94
N GLU A 479 25.32 1.38 3.18
CA GLU A 479 25.05 2.17 4.39
C GLU A 479 26.34 2.74 5.00
N GLY A 480 27.51 2.44 4.42
CA GLY A 480 28.80 2.97 4.86
C GLY A 480 29.34 2.37 6.15
N LEU A 481 29.03 1.09 6.44
CA LEU A 481 29.58 0.37 7.60
C LEU A 481 31.03 -0.04 7.35
N LYS A 482 31.79 -0.28 8.42
CA LYS A 482 33.09 -0.96 8.37
C LYS A 482 32.94 -2.37 7.78
N ASP A 483 34.04 -2.86 7.20
CA ASP A 483 34.10 -4.22 6.71
C ASP A 483 34.14 -5.23 7.86
N PHE A 484 33.54 -6.40 7.63
CA PHE A 484 33.46 -7.48 8.60
C PHE A 484 34.54 -8.51 8.28
N HIS A 485 35.33 -8.88 9.28
CA HIS A 485 36.24 -10.01 9.19
C HIS A 485 35.47 -11.33 9.14
N LYS A 486 36.04 -12.37 8.51
CA LYS A 486 35.41 -13.71 8.40
C LYS A 486 34.94 -14.30 9.74
N THR A 487 35.59 -13.96 10.86
CA THR A 487 35.14 -14.39 12.20
C THR A 487 33.86 -13.71 12.66
N ALA A 488 33.66 -12.44 12.30
CA ALA A 488 32.41 -11.73 12.56
C ALA A 488 31.28 -12.28 11.68
N VAL A 489 31.56 -12.55 10.40
CA VAL A 489 30.62 -13.18 9.46
C VAL A 489 30.18 -14.56 9.97
N ALA A 490 31.12 -15.39 10.42
CA ALA A 490 30.83 -16.70 11.03
C ALA A 490 29.86 -16.57 12.21
N ARG A 491 30.12 -15.62 13.12
CA ARG A 491 29.28 -15.38 14.30
C ARG A 491 27.87 -14.91 13.95
N ILE A 492 27.73 -14.11 12.88
CA ILE A 492 26.42 -13.67 12.35
C ILE A 492 25.64 -14.85 11.77
N ILE A 493 26.30 -15.78 11.09
CA ILE A 493 25.66 -17.00 10.56
C ILE A 493 25.17 -17.91 11.69
N GLU A 494 25.97 -18.06 12.76
CA GLU A 494 25.55 -18.78 13.97
C GLU A 494 24.36 -18.09 14.65
N TYR A 495 24.38 -16.75 14.74
CA TYR A 495 23.24 -15.98 15.24
C TYR A 495 21.99 -16.15 14.35
N SER A 496 22.15 -16.20 13.03
CA SER A 496 21.05 -16.48 12.10
C SER A 496 20.46 -17.88 12.32
N SER A 497 21.29 -18.88 12.65
CA SER A 497 20.82 -20.22 13.03
C SER A 497 20.10 -20.22 14.39
N ARG A 498 20.58 -19.41 15.35
CA ARG A 498 19.90 -19.19 16.65
C ARG A 498 18.51 -18.58 16.44
N LEU A 499 18.38 -17.57 15.58
CA LEU A 499 17.10 -16.95 15.25
C LEU A 499 16.11 -17.90 14.55
N ALA A 500 16.62 -18.93 13.88
CA ALA A 500 15.81 -19.98 13.25
C ALA A 500 15.48 -21.14 14.20
N ASP A 501 16.04 -21.15 15.41
CA ASP A 501 15.99 -22.27 16.36
C ASP A 501 16.29 -23.63 15.69
N HIS A 502 17.30 -23.66 14.81
CA HIS A 502 17.61 -24.85 14.03
C HIS A 502 19.06 -24.86 13.52
N GLN A 503 19.79 -25.93 13.77
CA GLN A 503 21.20 -26.09 13.39
C GLN A 503 21.41 -26.10 11.87
N GLU A 504 20.49 -26.73 11.12
CA GLU A 504 20.54 -26.83 9.66
C GLU A 504 19.79 -25.73 8.88
N LYS A 505 19.38 -24.65 9.56
CA LYS A 505 18.69 -23.53 8.90
C LYS A 505 19.28 -22.18 9.32
N LEU A 506 19.04 -21.17 8.48
CA LEU A 506 19.37 -19.77 8.70
C LEU A 506 18.07 -18.98 8.69
N SER A 507 17.98 -17.98 9.55
CA SER A 507 16.85 -17.05 9.55
C SER A 507 16.90 -16.15 8.32
N ALA A 508 15.77 -16.02 7.64
CA ALA A 508 15.52 -15.07 6.58
C ALA A 508 14.89 -13.76 7.11
N ARG A 509 14.80 -13.57 8.44
CA ARG A 509 14.42 -12.30 9.07
C ARG A 509 15.60 -11.32 9.04
N PHE A 510 15.93 -10.87 7.84
CA PHE A 510 17.11 -10.05 7.56
C PHE A 510 17.17 -8.77 8.39
N ASN A 511 16.04 -8.16 8.75
CA ASN A 511 16.02 -6.97 9.62
C ASN A 511 16.72 -7.24 10.97
N GLN A 512 16.44 -8.37 11.62
CA GLN A 512 17.03 -8.70 12.92
C GLN A 512 18.54 -8.96 12.81
N ILE A 513 19.00 -9.39 11.63
CA ILE A 513 20.43 -9.55 11.33
C ILE A 513 21.06 -8.18 11.11
N VAL A 514 20.43 -7.31 10.31
CA VAL A 514 20.92 -5.94 10.01
C VAL A 514 21.05 -5.10 11.28
N GLU A 515 20.12 -5.22 12.23
CA GLU A 515 20.22 -4.58 13.54
C GLU A 515 21.54 -4.94 14.25
N ILE A 516 21.93 -6.22 14.23
CA ILE A 516 23.21 -6.66 14.79
C ILE A 516 24.41 -6.13 13.99
N LEU A 517 24.29 -6.00 12.66
CA LEU A 517 25.37 -5.41 11.84
C LEU A 517 25.65 -3.97 12.24
N TYR A 518 24.60 -3.15 12.40
CA TYR A 518 24.73 -1.75 12.77
C TYR A 518 25.28 -1.59 14.19
N GLU A 519 24.80 -2.40 15.14
CA GLU A 519 25.33 -2.37 16.51
C GLU A 519 26.79 -2.84 16.57
N ALA A 520 27.17 -3.87 15.81
CA ALA A 520 28.55 -4.36 15.77
C ALA A 520 29.53 -3.33 15.15
N ASP A 521 29.10 -2.60 14.13
CA ASP A 521 29.88 -1.49 13.56
C ASP A 521 30.12 -0.37 14.58
N LEU A 522 29.09 -0.02 15.37
CA LEU A 522 29.23 0.97 16.44
C LEU A 522 30.26 0.49 17.50
N TRP A 523 30.17 -0.76 17.94
CA TRP A 523 31.13 -1.31 18.92
C TRP A 523 32.56 -1.40 18.39
N ALA A 524 32.74 -1.65 17.09
CA ALA A 524 34.05 -1.56 16.43
C ALA A 524 34.59 -0.12 16.45
N THR A 525 33.71 0.85 16.21
CA THR A 525 34.06 2.28 16.29
C THR A 525 34.51 2.67 17.70
N GLU A 526 33.75 2.28 18.73
CA GLU A 526 34.09 2.61 20.11
C GLU A 526 35.37 1.95 20.61
N SER A 527 35.73 0.79 20.04
CA SER A 527 37.00 0.11 20.32
C SER A 527 38.17 0.59 19.45
N ASN A 528 37.96 1.64 18.62
CA ASN A 528 38.92 2.17 17.66
C ASN A 528 39.47 1.12 16.68
N GLN A 529 38.59 0.21 16.22
CA GLN A 529 38.90 -0.81 15.22
C GLN A 529 38.28 -0.41 13.87
N ASP A 530 39.06 -0.54 12.79
CA ASP A 530 38.60 -0.26 11.43
C ASP A 530 37.83 -1.42 10.78
N ILE A 531 37.88 -2.60 11.42
CA ILE A 531 37.24 -3.84 10.95
C ILE A 531 36.38 -4.42 12.08
N VAL A 532 35.19 -4.91 11.73
CA VAL A 532 34.31 -5.59 12.69
C VAL A 532 34.78 -7.02 12.91
N LEU A 533 35.08 -7.35 14.18
CA LEU A 533 35.52 -8.66 14.64
C LEU A 533 34.40 -9.42 15.37
N LYS A 534 34.62 -10.71 15.65
CA LYS A 534 33.69 -11.58 16.38
C LYS A 534 33.23 -10.97 17.71
N GLU A 535 34.14 -10.38 18.47
CA GLU A 535 33.87 -9.79 19.79
C GLU A 535 32.88 -8.61 19.73
N HIS A 536 32.90 -7.82 18.65
CA HIS A 536 31.96 -6.72 18.44
C HIS A 536 30.54 -7.23 18.18
N VAL A 537 30.41 -8.33 17.41
CA VAL A 537 29.13 -8.99 17.14
C VAL A 537 28.59 -9.63 18.42
N GLU A 538 29.43 -10.29 19.21
CA GLU A 538 29.01 -10.88 20.49
C GLU A 538 28.55 -9.81 21.47
N LYS A 539 29.28 -8.70 21.56
CA LYS A 539 28.89 -7.55 22.37
C LYS A 539 27.56 -6.95 21.91
N ALA A 540 27.34 -6.82 20.60
CA ALA A 540 26.05 -6.37 20.05
C ALA A 540 24.90 -7.28 20.50
N ILE A 541 25.05 -8.60 20.37
CA ILE A 541 24.03 -9.57 20.79
C ILE A 541 23.78 -9.48 22.30
N GLN A 542 24.84 -9.47 23.12
CA GLN A 542 24.74 -9.37 24.58
C GLN A 542 24.04 -8.09 25.02
N MET A 543 24.42 -6.94 24.44
CA MET A 543 23.81 -5.65 24.79
C MET A 543 22.36 -5.55 24.31
N LYS A 544 22.01 -6.19 23.20
CA LYS A 544 20.60 -6.32 22.78
C LYS A 544 19.77 -7.11 23.78
N VAL A 545 20.30 -8.20 24.33
CA VAL A 545 19.66 -8.96 25.41
C VAL A 545 19.53 -8.10 26.67
N TYR A 546 20.63 -7.46 27.11
CA TYR A 546 20.65 -6.62 28.31
C TYR A 546 19.61 -5.49 28.29
N ARG A 547 19.39 -4.87 27.12
CA ARG A 547 18.35 -3.80 27.00
C ARG A 547 16.92 -4.33 27.19
N ASN A 548 16.69 -5.62 27.02
CA ASN A 548 15.35 -6.22 27.00
C ASN A 548 15.09 -7.25 28.12
N ASN A 549 16.12 -7.72 28.84
CA ASN A 549 16.00 -8.79 29.83
C ASN A 549 15.71 -8.31 31.27
N LYS A 550 15.44 -7.03 31.51
CA LYS A 550 15.17 -6.49 32.86
C LYS A 550 14.10 -7.28 33.64
N TYR A 551 13.07 -7.75 32.96
CA TYR A 551 12.02 -8.56 33.62
C TYR A 551 12.53 -9.94 34.06
N GLU A 552 13.37 -10.57 33.25
CA GLU A 552 14.06 -11.82 33.61
C GLU A 552 15.00 -11.59 34.81
N GLU A 553 15.80 -10.52 34.80
CA GLU A 553 16.68 -10.19 35.93
C GLU A 553 15.88 -10.04 37.24
N LYS A 554 14.74 -9.33 37.20
CA LYS A 554 13.86 -9.21 38.37
C LYS A 554 13.24 -10.52 38.82
N LEU A 555 12.93 -11.44 37.90
CA LEU A 555 12.47 -12.77 38.28
C LEU A 555 13.60 -13.60 38.91
N ASN A 556 14.82 -13.49 38.38
CA ASN A 556 15.99 -14.17 38.90
C ASN A 556 16.36 -13.68 40.31
N GLU A 557 16.29 -12.38 40.57
CA GLU A 557 16.41 -11.78 41.93
C GLU A 557 15.41 -12.44 42.91
N MET A 558 14.15 -12.64 42.49
CA MET A 558 13.15 -13.28 43.36
C MET A 558 13.48 -14.75 43.71
N PHE A 559 14.18 -15.48 42.84
CA PHE A 559 14.67 -16.83 43.15
C PHE A 559 15.85 -16.81 44.12
N GLU A 560 16.74 -15.82 44.00
CA GLU A 560 17.88 -15.60 44.88
C GLU A 560 17.42 -15.22 46.30
N GLU A 561 16.47 -14.28 46.40
CA GLU A 561 15.83 -13.85 47.66
C GLU A 561 14.92 -14.91 48.28
N ARG A 562 14.69 -16.04 47.58
CA ARG A 562 13.77 -17.13 47.97
C ARG A 562 12.30 -16.70 48.09
N SER A 563 11.94 -15.58 47.47
CA SER A 563 10.56 -15.16 47.25
C SER A 563 9.84 -16.11 46.27
N LEU A 564 10.57 -16.60 45.26
CA LEU A 564 10.16 -17.72 44.41
C LEU A 564 10.89 -19.00 44.85
N LEU A 565 10.11 -20.05 45.10
CA LEU A 565 10.60 -21.33 45.59
C LEU A 565 10.94 -22.25 44.42
N LEU A 566 12.19 -22.73 44.42
CA LEU A 566 12.67 -23.73 43.47
C LEU A 566 13.79 -24.53 44.11
N ASP A 567 13.64 -25.85 44.16
CA ASP A 567 14.68 -26.77 44.59
C ASP A 567 15.53 -27.16 43.37
N VAL A 568 16.85 -26.97 43.44
CA VAL A 568 17.81 -27.38 42.39
C VAL A 568 18.76 -28.50 42.85
N SER A 569 18.42 -29.12 43.99
CA SER A 569 19.16 -30.23 44.60
C SER A 569 18.24 -31.06 45.50
N GLY A 570 18.69 -32.26 45.88
CA GLY A 570 17.89 -33.17 46.71
C GLY A 570 16.82 -33.92 45.93
N LYS A 571 15.91 -34.59 46.65
CA LYS A 571 14.86 -35.43 46.08
C LYS A 571 13.52 -35.24 46.81
N LYS A 572 12.41 -35.23 46.07
CA LYS A 572 11.05 -34.98 46.58
C LYS A 572 10.03 -35.87 45.89
N ILE A 573 9.02 -36.36 46.61
CA ILE A 573 7.91 -37.14 46.05
C ILE A 573 6.87 -36.16 45.49
N GLY A 574 6.38 -36.42 44.28
CA GLY A 574 5.31 -35.64 43.65
C GLY A 574 5.72 -34.19 43.32
N GLN A 575 7.01 -33.87 43.27
CA GLN A 575 7.50 -32.54 42.93
C GLN A 575 8.53 -32.64 41.81
N ILE A 576 8.44 -31.76 40.82
CA ILE A 576 9.35 -31.72 39.67
C ILE A 576 9.53 -30.29 39.15
N ASN A 577 10.69 -30.02 38.55
CA ASN A 577 10.95 -28.77 37.87
C ASN A 577 10.52 -28.86 36.40
N GLY A 578 9.46 -28.14 36.04
CA GLY A 578 9.08 -27.89 34.65
C GLY A 578 9.72 -26.63 34.10
N LEU A 579 9.65 -26.46 32.78
CA LEU A 579 10.24 -25.32 32.08
C LEU A 579 9.18 -24.64 31.22
N VAL A 580 9.01 -23.34 31.41
CA VAL A 580 8.10 -22.50 30.62
C VAL A 580 8.89 -21.43 29.89
N VAL A 581 8.32 -20.90 28.81
CA VAL A 581 8.90 -19.76 28.08
C VAL A 581 8.02 -18.54 28.34
N MET A 582 8.66 -17.43 28.66
CA MET A 582 8.02 -16.13 28.78
C MET A 582 8.59 -15.19 27.72
N GLY A 583 7.79 -14.21 27.29
CA GLY A 583 8.22 -13.23 26.30
C GLY A 583 7.67 -11.85 26.59
N THR A 584 8.50 -10.83 26.40
CA THR A 584 8.16 -9.40 26.56
C THR A 584 8.33 -8.67 25.23
N GLY A 585 7.63 -9.14 24.19
CA GLY A 585 7.77 -8.61 22.84
C GLY A 585 9.00 -9.16 22.14
N GLU A 586 10.10 -8.40 22.11
CA GLU A 586 11.32 -8.73 21.36
C GLU A 586 12.26 -9.73 22.06
N TYR A 587 12.07 -9.97 23.35
CA TYR A 587 12.89 -10.88 24.15
C TYR A 587 12.07 -12.03 24.70
N GLN A 588 12.63 -13.23 24.65
CA GLN A 588 12.07 -14.46 25.19
C GLN A 588 13.11 -15.12 26.08
N PHE A 589 12.66 -15.67 27.20
CA PHE A 589 13.51 -16.35 28.15
C PHE A 589 12.77 -17.51 28.82
N GLY A 590 13.55 -18.48 29.31
CA GLY A 590 13.00 -19.62 30.03
C GLY A 590 12.86 -19.32 31.51
N LYS A 591 11.80 -19.85 32.11
CA LYS A 591 11.60 -19.82 33.56
C LYS A 591 11.36 -21.24 34.06
N PRO A 592 12.16 -21.74 35.02
CA PRO A 592 11.79 -22.97 35.71
C PRO A 592 10.59 -22.74 36.62
N SER A 593 9.69 -23.73 36.64
CA SER A 593 8.47 -23.70 37.44
C SER A 593 8.38 -24.99 38.24
N ARG A 594 8.16 -24.86 39.54
CA ARG A 594 7.92 -25.99 40.43
C ARG A 594 6.50 -26.52 40.19
N ILE A 595 6.39 -27.78 39.79
CA ILE A 595 5.11 -28.47 39.61
C ILE A 595 4.96 -29.47 40.75
N THR A 596 3.80 -29.45 41.40
CA THR A 596 3.46 -30.38 42.47
C THR A 596 2.27 -31.24 42.07
N VAL A 597 2.31 -32.50 42.50
CA VAL A 597 1.24 -33.47 42.31
C VAL A 597 0.92 -34.16 43.61
N SER A 598 -0.32 -34.04 44.03
CA SER A 598 -0.87 -34.72 45.20
C SER A 598 -1.88 -35.78 44.78
N THR A 599 -1.70 -36.99 45.27
CA THR A 599 -2.62 -38.11 44.99
C THR A 599 -3.29 -38.56 46.28
N TYR A 600 -4.61 -38.69 46.24
CA TYR A 600 -5.42 -39.09 47.39
C TYR A 600 -6.62 -39.92 46.94
N LYS A 601 -7.22 -40.62 47.90
CA LYS A 601 -8.43 -41.42 47.66
C LYS A 601 -9.59 -40.51 47.26
N GLY A 602 -10.27 -40.83 46.17
CA GLY A 602 -11.36 -40.01 45.66
C GLY A 602 -11.89 -40.52 44.33
N LYS A 603 -12.74 -39.71 43.68
CA LYS A 603 -13.25 -40.02 42.35
C LYS A 603 -12.09 -40.07 41.35
N SER A 604 -12.17 -41.01 40.41
CA SER A 604 -11.24 -41.12 39.29
C SER A 604 -11.14 -39.81 38.52
N GLY A 605 -9.94 -39.28 38.42
CA GLY A 605 -9.69 -38.11 37.57
C GLY A 605 -8.41 -37.37 37.90
N ILE A 606 -8.01 -36.52 36.96
CA ILE A 606 -6.95 -35.54 37.12
C ILE A 606 -7.60 -34.16 37.25
N ILE A 607 -7.34 -33.50 38.37
CA ILE A 607 -7.70 -32.13 38.66
C ILE A 607 -6.47 -31.27 38.33
N ASN A 608 -6.60 -30.45 37.30
CA ASN A 608 -5.63 -29.41 36.96
C ASN A 608 -6.08 -28.12 37.65
N ILE A 609 -5.37 -27.69 38.71
CA ILE A 609 -5.78 -26.52 39.50
C ILE A 609 -5.86 -25.28 38.60
N GLU A 610 -4.92 -25.11 37.68
CA GLU A 610 -4.88 -23.98 36.74
C GLU A 610 -6.11 -23.95 35.84
N ARG A 611 -6.66 -25.10 35.46
CA ARG A 611 -7.91 -25.20 34.69
C ARG A 611 -9.12 -24.79 35.51
N GLU A 612 -9.21 -25.27 36.74
CA GLU A 612 -10.33 -24.95 37.64
C GLU A 612 -10.42 -23.45 37.95
N VAL A 613 -9.26 -22.75 38.00
CA VAL A 613 -9.20 -21.29 38.18
C VAL A 613 -9.15 -20.50 36.88
N LYS A 614 -9.35 -21.13 35.71
CA LYS A 614 -9.35 -20.50 34.37
C LYS A 614 -8.04 -19.80 34.01
N LYS A 615 -6.92 -20.44 34.38
CA LYS A 615 -5.55 -20.03 34.08
C LYS A 615 -4.82 -21.00 33.14
N SER A 616 -5.49 -22.06 32.62
CA SER A 616 -4.98 -22.95 31.56
C SER A 616 -5.69 -22.75 30.22
N GLY A 617 -4.92 -22.80 29.13
CA GLY A 617 -5.42 -22.71 27.76
C GLY A 617 -5.79 -24.07 27.18
N SER A 618 -6.40 -24.07 25.99
CA SER A 618 -6.98 -25.28 25.38
C SER A 618 -5.95 -26.35 25.01
N ILE A 619 -4.71 -25.95 24.70
CA ILE A 619 -3.65 -26.90 24.34
C ILE A 619 -3.11 -27.57 25.60
N HIS A 620 -2.93 -26.81 26.68
CA HIS A 620 -2.55 -27.37 27.98
C HIS A 620 -3.62 -28.35 28.51
N ASP A 621 -4.90 -27.96 28.47
CA ASP A 621 -6.01 -28.82 28.87
C ASP A 621 -6.03 -30.15 28.09
N LYS A 622 -5.75 -30.10 26.78
CA LYS A 622 -5.59 -31.31 25.97
C LYS A 622 -4.42 -32.17 26.44
N GLY A 623 -3.29 -31.55 26.78
CA GLY A 623 -2.12 -32.23 27.37
C GLY A 623 -2.47 -33.03 28.62
N VAL A 624 -3.19 -32.43 29.56
CA VAL A 624 -3.65 -33.10 30.79
C VAL A 624 -4.58 -34.29 30.48
N LEU A 625 -5.49 -34.15 29.50
CA LEU A 625 -6.36 -35.24 29.07
C LEU A 625 -5.56 -36.40 28.44
N ILE A 626 -4.46 -36.12 27.75
CA ILE A 626 -3.55 -37.14 27.22
C ILE A 626 -2.94 -37.97 28.36
N LEU A 627 -2.63 -37.34 29.50
CA LEU A 627 -2.10 -38.05 30.68
C LEU A 627 -3.10 -39.06 31.23
N SER A 628 -4.38 -38.69 31.28
CA SER A 628 -5.46 -39.64 31.64
C SER A 628 -5.51 -40.82 30.68
N GLY A 629 -5.35 -40.56 29.37
CA GLY A 629 -5.26 -41.61 28.35
C GLY A 629 -4.06 -42.55 28.54
N TYR A 630 -2.88 -42.00 28.85
CA TYR A 630 -1.68 -42.78 29.13
C TYR A 630 -1.84 -43.65 30.38
N LEU A 631 -2.30 -43.08 31.51
CA LEU A 631 -2.53 -43.84 32.74
C LEU A 631 -3.57 -44.95 32.52
N GLY A 632 -4.62 -44.65 31.76
CA GLY A 632 -5.62 -45.62 31.33
C GLY A 632 -4.99 -46.76 30.53
N TYR A 633 -4.21 -46.42 29.50
CA TYR A 633 -3.53 -47.37 28.62
C TYR A 633 -2.53 -48.26 29.37
N LYS A 634 -1.71 -47.70 30.26
CA LYS A 634 -0.62 -48.44 30.92
C LYS A 634 -1.06 -49.18 32.19
N TYR A 635 -1.89 -48.55 33.02
CA TYR A 635 -2.19 -49.07 34.37
C TYR A 635 -3.64 -49.48 34.58
N ALA A 636 -4.60 -48.98 33.79
CA ALA A 636 -6.03 -49.23 33.99
C ALA A 636 -6.64 -50.30 33.07
N GLN A 637 -5.82 -51.23 32.55
CA GLN A 637 -6.30 -52.26 31.61
C GLN A 637 -7.08 -53.39 32.29
N ARG A 638 -6.76 -53.67 33.56
CA ARG A 638 -7.41 -54.74 34.34
C ARG A 638 -8.30 -54.20 35.45
N LYS A 639 -8.00 -53.00 35.96
CA LYS A 639 -8.63 -52.38 37.13
C LYS A 639 -8.89 -50.89 36.87
N ARG A 640 -9.86 -50.30 37.56
CA ARG A 640 -10.18 -48.87 37.41
C ARG A 640 -9.19 -48.02 38.20
N LEU A 641 -8.89 -46.82 37.70
CA LEU A 641 -8.08 -45.83 38.43
C LEU A 641 -8.93 -45.13 39.50
N SER A 642 -9.13 -45.74 40.67
CA SER A 642 -9.95 -45.20 41.77
C SER A 642 -9.23 -44.16 42.65
N LEU A 643 -8.51 -43.21 42.03
CA LEU A 643 -7.78 -42.16 42.73
C LEU A 643 -7.99 -40.78 42.10
N SER A 644 -7.88 -39.75 42.94
CA SER A 644 -7.86 -38.36 42.51
C SER A 644 -6.42 -37.85 42.48
N VAL A 645 -6.03 -37.24 41.37
CA VAL A 645 -4.72 -36.62 41.15
C VAL A 645 -4.93 -35.12 41.06
N SER A 646 -4.26 -34.33 41.90
CA SER A 646 -4.29 -32.87 41.83
C SER A 646 -2.93 -32.34 41.40
N ILE A 647 -2.88 -31.55 40.33
CA ILE A 647 -1.66 -30.97 39.74
C ILE A 647 -1.71 -29.45 39.93
N SER A 648 -0.59 -28.85 40.32
CA SER A 648 -0.44 -27.39 40.41
C SER A 648 0.92 -26.90 39.94
N PHE A 649 0.92 -25.77 39.23
CA PHE A 649 2.08 -24.95 38.96
C PHE A 649 2.25 -23.94 40.10
N GLU A 650 3.20 -24.22 40.98
CA GLU A 650 3.42 -23.45 42.19
C GLU A 650 3.87 -22.02 41.88
N GLN A 651 3.27 -21.05 42.59
CA GLN A 651 3.54 -19.61 42.45
C GLN A 651 3.39 -19.10 40.99
N ASN A 652 2.52 -19.73 40.20
CA ASN A 652 2.11 -19.22 38.90
C ASN A 652 0.80 -18.43 38.98
N TYR A 653 0.85 -17.16 38.55
CA TYR A 653 -0.31 -16.26 38.54
C TYR A 653 -0.76 -15.87 37.12
N SER A 654 0.01 -16.29 36.12
CA SER A 654 -0.21 -15.98 34.70
C SER A 654 -0.92 -17.14 33.99
N MET A 655 -1.40 -16.86 32.78
CA MET A 655 -1.97 -17.87 31.91
C MET A 655 -0.90 -18.88 31.48
N ILE A 656 -1.22 -20.17 31.49
CA ILE A 656 -0.40 -21.26 30.94
C ILE A 656 -1.10 -21.82 29.71
N ASP A 657 -0.39 -22.00 28.61
CA ASP A 657 -0.88 -22.76 27.46
C ASP A 657 0.27 -23.52 26.77
N GLY A 658 -0.08 -24.54 25.99
CA GLY A 658 0.85 -25.47 25.37
C GLY A 658 0.96 -26.81 26.11
N ASP A 659 1.46 -27.84 25.41
CA ASP A 659 1.57 -29.22 25.88
C ASP A 659 3.00 -29.60 26.33
N SER A 660 3.92 -28.64 26.34
CA SER A 660 5.34 -28.90 26.61
C SER A 660 5.68 -29.30 28.05
N ALA A 661 4.72 -29.24 28.96
CA ALA A 661 4.85 -29.69 30.35
C ALA A 661 4.23 -31.08 30.60
N SER A 662 3.55 -31.68 29.61
CA SER A 662 2.77 -32.90 29.84
C SER A 662 3.63 -34.09 30.28
N SER A 663 4.83 -34.29 29.71
CA SER A 663 5.75 -35.33 30.23
C SER A 663 6.20 -35.05 31.66
N THR A 664 6.49 -33.78 31.98
CA THR A 664 6.89 -33.32 33.31
C THR A 664 5.81 -33.59 34.35
N GLU A 665 4.57 -33.21 34.06
CA GLU A 665 3.40 -33.49 34.90
C GLU A 665 3.25 -35.00 35.12
N LEU A 666 3.35 -35.81 34.06
CA LEU A 666 3.26 -37.27 34.17
C LEU A 666 4.31 -37.85 35.11
N TYR A 667 5.57 -37.40 35.06
CA TYR A 667 6.58 -37.87 35.99
C TYR A 667 6.22 -37.59 37.45
N ALA A 668 5.71 -36.39 37.74
CA ALA A 668 5.24 -36.05 39.08
C ALA A 668 4.03 -36.90 39.51
N ILE A 669 3.11 -37.21 38.58
CA ILE A 669 2.00 -38.15 38.84
C ILE A 669 2.52 -39.54 39.19
N LEU A 670 3.40 -40.11 38.37
CA LEU A 670 3.98 -41.44 38.62
C LEU A 670 4.73 -41.46 39.96
N SER A 671 5.48 -40.41 40.26
CA SER A 671 6.19 -40.24 41.54
C SER A 671 5.24 -40.20 42.73
N SER A 672 4.15 -39.43 42.63
CA SER A 672 3.16 -39.27 43.71
C SER A 672 2.40 -40.58 43.99
N ILE A 673 1.96 -41.29 42.94
CA ILE A 673 1.25 -42.57 43.07
C ILE A 673 2.19 -43.68 43.58
N ALA A 674 3.40 -43.80 43.02
CA ALA A 674 4.35 -44.86 43.38
C ALA A 674 5.13 -44.58 44.68
N GLU A 675 4.96 -43.40 45.27
CA GLU A 675 5.73 -42.89 46.42
C GLU A 675 7.26 -42.99 46.18
N VAL A 676 7.68 -42.57 44.98
CA VAL A 676 9.08 -42.60 44.55
C VAL A 676 9.61 -41.17 44.43
N PRO A 677 10.74 -40.81 45.07
CA PRO A 677 11.25 -39.44 45.03
C PRO A 677 11.94 -39.11 43.70
N ILE A 678 11.64 -37.92 43.16
CA ILE A 678 12.25 -37.32 41.96
C ILE A 678 13.42 -36.42 42.38
N LYS A 679 14.53 -36.52 41.64
CA LYS A 679 15.71 -35.66 41.78
C LYS A 679 15.40 -34.24 41.29
N GLN A 680 15.63 -33.24 42.15
CA GLN A 680 15.31 -31.84 41.87
C GLN A 680 16.45 -31.07 41.17
N ASN A 681 17.62 -31.69 41.02
CA ASN A 681 18.71 -31.16 40.22
C ASN A 681 18.44 -31.25 38.70
N LEU A 682 17.40 -31.97 38.27
CA LEU A 682 16.99 -32.08 36.89
C LEU A 682 15.67 -31.33 36.64
N ALA A 683 15.65 -30.52 35.59
CA ALA A 683 14.41 -29.99 35.03
C ALA A 683 13.99 -30.75 33.78
N VAL A 684 12.70 -30.70 33.45
CA VAL A 684 12.11 -31.49 32.38
C VAL A 684 11.19 -30.65 31.51
N THR A 685 11.29 -30.85 30.19
CA THR A 685 10.31 -30.37 29.22
C THR A 685 10.11 -31.43 28.14
N GLY A 686 8.90 -31.48 27.58
CA GLY A 686 8.55 -32.40 26.51
C GLY A 686 7.03 -32.62 26.49
N SER A 687 6.46 -32.60 25.29
CA SER A 687 5.11 -33.10 25.10
C SER A 687 5.11 -34.63 25.09
N ILE A 688 3.96 -35.24 25.27
CA ILE A 688 3.80 -36.70 25.32
C ILE A 688 2.49 -37.10 24.64
N ASN A 689 2.48 -38.25 23.98
CA ASN A 689 1.23 -38.85 23.51
C ASN A 689 0.68 -39.91 24.48
N GLN A 690 -0.50 -40.47 24.17
CA GLN A 690 -1.15 -41.47 25.02
C GLN A 690 -0.38 -42.80 25.15
N LYS A 691 0.67 -43.01 24.35
CA LYS A 691 1.50 -44.22 24.35
C LYS A 691 2.81 -44.05 25.11
N GLY A 692 3.12 -42.85 25.58
CA GLY A 692 4.34 -42.58 26.33
C GLY A 692 5.50 -42.05 25.50
N GLU A 693 5.29 -41.82 24.19
CA GLU A 693 6.32 -41.27 23.30
C GLU A 693 6.48 -39.77 23.53
N ILE A 694 7.72 -39.33 23.66
CA ILE A 694 8.06 -37.92 23.89
C ILE A 694 8.08 -37.17 22.55
N GLN A 695 7.47 -35.99 22.55
CA GLN A 695 7.23 -35.17 21.37
C GLN A 695 7.97 -33.83 21.47
N PRO A 696 8.40 -33.26 20.32
CA PRO A 696 9.15 -32.01 20.29
C PRO A 696 8.32 -30.83 20.80
N ILE A 697 9.02 -29.84 21.33
CA ILE A 697 8.46 -28.62 21.90
C ILE A 697 9.12 -27.38 21.30
N GLY A 698 8.49 -26.21 21.47
CA GLY A 698 9.07 -24.92 21.11
C GLY A 698 9.88 -24.29 22.26
N GLY A 699 10.81 -23.40 21.91
CA GLY A 699 11.62 -22.61 22.85
C GLY A 699 12.56 -23.45 23.73
N ILE A 700 13.17 -24.50 23.15
CA ILE A 700 14.02 -25.44 23.89
C ILE A 700 15.29 -24.76 24.43
N ASN A 701 15.86 -23.83 23.66
CA ASN A 701 17.07 -23.12 24.04
C ASN A 701 16.82 -22.26 25.28
N GLU A 702 15.76 -21.44 25.23
CA GLU A 702 15.35 -20.56 26.32
C GLU A 702 15.09 -21.36 27.59
N LYS A 703 14.40 -22.50 27.48
CA LYS A 703 14.09 -23.39 28.61
C LYS A 703 15.35 -23.94 29.27
N ILE A 704 16.32 -24.41 28.49
CA ILE A 704 17.58 -24.94 29.01
C ILE A 704 18.39 -23.83 29.67
N GLU A 705 18.52 -22.70 28.98
CA GLU A 705 19.26 -21.53 29.45
C GLU A 705 18.68 -20.97 30.75
N GLY A 706 17.35 -20.87 30.85
CA GLY A 706 16.68 -20.39 32.06
C GLY A 706 16.87 -21.30 33.28
N PHE A 707 16.89 -22.64 33.11
CA PHE A 707 17.21 -23.52 34.24
C PHE A 707 18.69 -23.43 34.63
N PHE A 708 19.58 -23.38 33.63
CA PHE A 708 21.00 -23.20 33.86
C PHE A 708 21.29 -21.91 34.64
N ASP A 709 20.61 -20.81 34.32
CA ASP A 709 20.82 -19.53 35.00
C ASP A 709 20.43 -19.60 36.48
N ILE A 710 19.31 -20.25 36.82
CA ILE A 710 18.94 -20.45 38.23
C ILE A 710 19.90 -21.41 38.94
N CYS A 711 20.36 -22.47 38.27
CA CYS A 711 21.39 -23.37 38.81
C CYS A 711 22.69 -22.61 39.09
N LYS A 712 23.14 -21.76 38.16
CA LYS A 712 24.32 -20.92 38.30
C LYS A 712 24.18 -19.93 39.46
N LEU A 713 23.03 -19.26 39.57
CA LEU A 713 22.72 -18.34 40.68
C LEU A 713 22.74 -19.04 42.05
N LYS A 714 22.23 -20.28 42.13
CA LYS A 714 22.22 -21.07 43.37
C LYS A 714 23.50 -21.87 43.61
N GLY A 715 24.47 -21.80 42.70
CA GLY A 715 25.70 -22.58 42.70
C GLY A 715 25.55 -23.91 41.94
N LEU A 716 26.45 -24.13 40.97
CA LEU A 716 26.50 -25.37 40.20
C LEU A 716 26.99 -26.53 41.07
N THR A 717 26.28 -27.65 41.02
CA THR A 717 26.59 -28.85 41.82
C THR A 717 27.32 -29.94 41.03
N GLY A 718 27.41 -29.82 39.72
CA GLY A 718 28.02 -30.81 38.83
C GLY A 718 27.11 -31.96 38.42
N ASP A 719 25.89 -32.05 38.96
CA ASP A 719 24.92 -33.09 38.62
C ASP A 719 23.58 -32.53 38.09
N GLN A 720 23.50 -31.21 37.96
CA GLN A 720 22.34 -30.48 37.45
C GLN A 720 22.18 -30.64 35.94
N GLY A 721 20.94 -30.52 35.45
CA GLY A 721 20.70 -30.66 34.02
C GLY A 721 19.25 -30.60 33.58
N VAL A 722 19.05 -30.81 32.28
CA VAL A 722 17.72 -30.79 31.64
C VAL A 722 17.47 -32.08 30.87
N ILE A 723 16.26 -32.62 31.01
CA ILE A 723 15.73 -33.72 30.18
C ILE A 723 14.81 -33.12 29.12
N MET A 724 15.04 -33.48 27.86
CA MET A 724 14.34 -32.93 26.70
C MET A 724 14.03 -33.99 25.61
N PRO A 725 13.15 -33.68 24.64
CA PRO A 725 12.86 -34.56 23.51
C PRO A 725 14.07 -34.78 22.59
N GLN A 726 14.31 -36.01 22.14
CA GLN A 726 15.36 -36.34 21.18
C GLN A 726 15.23 -35.62 19.83
N GLN A 727 14.01 -35.35 19.40
CA GLN A 727 13.72 -34.65 18.14
C GLN A 727 14.12 -33.17 18.21
N ASN A 728 14.23 -32.58 19.40
CA ASN A 728 14.65 -31.19 19.56
C ASN A 728 16.17 -30.98 19.53
N VAL A 729 16.98 -32.05 19.43
CA VAL A 729 18.46 -31.91 19.38
C VAL A 729 18.90 -31.02 18.22
N THR A 730 18.24 -31.10 17.06
CA THR A 730 18.51 -30.26 15.91
C THR A 730 18.12 -28.79 16.11
N ASN A 731 17.34 -28.47 17.16
CA ASN A 731 16.96 -27.10 17.50
C ASN A 731 17.94 -26.43 18.48
N LEU A 732 18.92 -27.17 19.02
CA LEU A 732 19.85 -26.65 20.01
C LEU A 732 20.83 -25.66 19.38
N MET A 733 20.80 -24.44 19.88
CA MET A 733 21.70 -23.33 19.56
C MET A 733 22.05 -22.61 20.88
N LEU A 734 22.58 -23.35 21.86
CA LEU A 734 22.75 -22.83 23.22
C LEU A 734 23.86 -21.78 23.31
N LYS A 735 23.74 -20.88 24.29
CA LYS A 735 24.79 -19.92 24.67
C LYS A 735 26.09 -20.63 25.08
N GLU A 736 27.22 -19.99 24.77
CA GLU A 736 28.57 -20.54 24.98
C GLU A 736 28.80 -21.00 26.42
N GLU A 737 28.29 -20.24 27.42
CA GLU A 737 28.46 -20.59 28.83
C GLU A 737 27.79 -21.92 29.22
N VAL A 738 26.66 -22.28 28.60
CA VAL A 738 26.00 -23.57 28.85
C VAL A 738 26.82 -24.69 28.22
N ILE A 739 27.32 -24.48 27.00
CA ILE A 739 28.16 -25.46 26.30
C ILE A 739 29.44 -25.73 27.08
N GLN A 740 30.08 -24.67 27.59
CA GLN A 740 31.27 -24.79 28.41
C GLN A 740 30.99 -25.52 29.73
N ALA A 741 29.88 -25.22 30.41
CA ALA A 741 29.48 -25.95 31.61
C ALA A 741 29.21 -27.44 31.34
N VAL A 742 28.66 -27.80 30.18
CA VAL A 742 28.47 -29.22 29.80
C VAL A 742 29.80 -29.90 29.52
N LYS A 743 30.74 -29.19 28.89
CA LYS A 743 32.11 -29.66 28.59
C LYS A 743 32.94 -29.87 29.85
N GLU A 744 32.76 -29.01 30.85
CA GLU A 744 33.39 -29.11 32.18
C GLU A 744 32.65 -30.04 33.15
N GLU A 745 31.63 -30.75 32.66
CA GLU A 745 30.77 -31.66 33.42
C GLU A 745 30.07 -31.00 34.62
N GLN A 746 29.88 -29.68 34.58
CA GLN A 746 29.16 -28.93 35.61
C GLN A 746 27.64 -28.92 35.39
N PHE A 747 27.20 -29.21 34.17
CA PHE A 747 25.80 -29.27 33.77
C PHE A 747 25.58 -30.36 32.72
N HIS A 748 24.36 -30.88 32.60
CA HIS A 748 24.07 -32.02 31.72
C HIS A 748 22.77 -31.83 30.94
N ILE A 749 22.75 -32.29 29.69
CA ILE A 749 21.54 -32.31 28.86
C ILE A 749 21.29 -33.74 28.41
N TYR A 750 20.08 -34.23 28.66
CA TYR A 750 19.64 -35.57 28.35
C TYR A 750 18.53 -35.55 27.31
N SER A 751 18.68 -36.31 26.24
CA SER A 751 17.63 -36.49 25.24
C SER A 751 16.93 -37.83 25.43
N ILE A 752 15.60 -37.83 25.39
CA ILE A 752 14.77 -39.03 25.55
C ILE A 752 13.75 -39.17 24.42
N CYS A 753 13.37 -40.41 24.13
CA CYS A 753 12.32 -40.76 23.16
C CYS A 753 11.04 -41.26 23.84
N HIS A 754 11.14 -41.82 25.05
CA HIS A 754 10.03 -42.40 25.77
C HIS A 754 10.03 -42.01 27.26
N VAL A 755 8.84 -41.93 27.86
CA VAL A 755 8.67 -41.59 29.28
C VAL A 755 9.44 -42.51 30.22
N ASP A 756 9.55 -43.80 29.88
CA ASP A 756 10.30 -44.77 30.69
C ASP A 756 11.79 -44.42 30.80
N GLU A 757 12.35 -43.71 29.82
CA GLU A 757 13.74 -43.26 29.87
C GLU A 757 13.92 -42.11 30.87
N GLY A 758 12.99 -41.13 30.86
CA GLY A 758 13.06 -39.98 31.74
C GLY A 758 12.81 -40.32 33.20
N ILE A 759 11.86 -41.21 33.52
CA ILE A 759 11.58 -41.56 34.92
C ILE A 759 12.76 -42.28 35.59
N GLN A 760 13.51 -43.09 34.83
CA GLN A 760 14.74 -43.73 35.31
C GLN A 760 15.89 -42.74 35.52
N LEU A 761 15.94 -41.64 34.74
CA LEU A 761 16.90 -40.56 34.98
C LEU A 761 16.57 -39.78 36.26
N LEU A 762 15.28 -39.48 36.44
CA LEU A 762 14.71 -38.67 37.53
C LEU A 762 14.68 -39.39 38.87
N THR A 763 14.65 -40.72 38.88
CA THR A 763 14.56 -41.53 40.10
C THR A 763 15.79 -42.43 40.24
N ASP A 764 15.87 -43.22 41.31
CA ASP A 764 16.88 -44.28 41.48
C ASP A 764 16.28 -45.68 41.25
N PHE A 765 15.10 -45.74 40.63
CA PHE A 765 14.34 -46.98 40.45
C PHE A 765 14.24 -47.33 38.97
N SER A 766 14.25 -48.63 38.68
CA SER A 766 13.94 -49.16 37.36
C SER A 766 12.45 -48.98 37.03
N ILE A 767 12.11 -49.02 35.74
CA ILE A 767 10.71 -48.90 35.32
C ILE A 767 9.87 -50.06 35.86
N GLU A 768 10.42 -51.27 35.92
CA GLU A 768 9.75 -52.46 36.44
C GLU A 768 9.40 -52.31 37.93
N GLU A 769 10.30 -51.70 38.73
CA GLU A 769 10.05 -51.40 40.14
C GLU A 769 8.97 -50.35 40.33
N ILE A 770 8.98 -49.30 39.50
CA ILE A 770 7.96 -48.25 39.51
C ILE A 770 6.61 -48.83 39.13
N ASP A 771 6.53 -49.60 38.05
CA ASP A 771 5.30 -50.25 37.60
C ASP A 771 4.73 -51.20 38.67
N LYS A 772 5.60 -51.95 39.36
CA LYS A 772 5.17 -52.79 40.49
C LYS A 772 4.61 -51.98 41.66
N ARG A 773 5.22 -50.85 42.00
CA ARG A 773 4.74 -49.93 43.06
C ARG A 773 3.42 -49.28 42.67
N MET A 774 3.30 -48.82 41.42
CA MET A 774 2.07 -48.28 40.86
C MET A 774 0.93 -49.27 41.00
N MET A 775 1.09 -50.50 40.49
CA MET A 775 0.05 -51.53 40.57
C MET A 775 -0.32 -51.86 42.02
N LYS A 776 0.67 -52.01 42.92
CA LYS A 776 0.42 -52.27 44.34
C LYS A 776 -0.40 -51.15 45.00
N LYS A 777 -0.12 -49.88 44.69
CA LYS A 777 -0.87 -48.75 45.23
C LYS A 777 -2.30 -48.76 44.70
N LEU A 778 -2.48 -49.00 43.40
CA LEU A 778 -3.80 -49.10 42.78
C LEU A 778 -4.64 -50.23 43.39
N ASP A 779 -4.04 -51.39 43.66
CA ASP A 779 -4.68 -52.50 44.34
C ASP A 779 -5.18 -52.13 45.75
N SER A 780 -4.32 -51.47 46.55
CA SER A 780 -4.67 -51.08 47.92
C SER A 780 -5.83 -50.08 48.02
N VAL A 781 -6.02 -49.23 46.99
CA VAL A 781 -7.08 -48.22 46.99
C VAL A 781 -8.44 -48.84 46.62
N GLU A 782 -8.44 -49.90 45.82
CA GLU A 782 -9.65 -50.60 45.38
C GLU A 782 -10.22 -51.52 46.48
N GLU A 783 -9.36 -52.30 47.17
CA GLU A 783 -9.77 -53.18 48.29
C GLU A 783 -10.44 -52.43 49.46
N GLU A 784 -10.10 -51.15 49.64
CA GLU A 784 -10.68 -50.29 50.68
C GLU A 784 -11.87 -49.45 50.19
N THR A 785 -12.21 -49.46 48.89
CA THR A 785 -13.42 -48.81 48.35
C THR A 785 -14.56 -49.80 48.07
N GLU A 786 -14.27 -51.10 48.02
CA GLU A 786 -15.27 -52.17 47.96
C GLU A 786 -15.75 -52.66 49.35
N ASN A 787 -15.07 -52.27 50.43
CA ASN A 787 -15.52 -52.38 51.82
C ASN A 787 -16.14 -51.06 52.30
#